data_AF-B8CLP3-F1
#
_entry.id   AF-B8CLP3-F1
#
_cell.length_a   1.000
_cell.length_b   1.000
_cell.length_c   1.000
_cell.angle_alpha   90.00
_cell.angle_beta   90.00
_cell.angle_gamma   90.00
#
_symmetry.space_group_name_H-M   'P 1'
#
loop_
_entity.id
_entity.type
_entity.pdbx_description
1 polymer ?
#
loop_
_entity_poly.entity_id
_entity_poly.type
_entity_poly.pdbx_seq_one_letter_code
_entity_poly.pdbx_strand_id
1 'polypeptide(L)'
;MIEDGENLTIRIQEALINAQSNDVIVLPKGTFEIESTLLFDGDVDGDGSFAKNITIMGYGQNETILDFSKANSGDGIFVQNAVNIIIQDLSVNEAKNNGIKLKNTNGIILRRLATIWEGELDEGNGAYGLYPVECENILIEDTYVRGSADAGIYVGQSQYIVVRRNIAKENVAGIEIENSKYADVYDNEAMGNTGGILVFDLPINNHRYGSSVRIFNNKVYDNNTKNFANASANPAGVHIVPPGTGMIILSTDDVEIFNNEVTNHDTMGITISSFFIAEPDMNAFVSNYGQPGQPIEDGWRPTPRNIYIHDNVITGYGQKPNGYLIDDIIKAYLFTHGAFPGVLYDGLGEMLSNNGTAAYLGLQEMPFAADGSDNVCASDNGDVSFGRLYANENTDISIPEVLYEKTQDKLMSCAQVSLPVHTVTFGDQIFGCGVDDDVEGCDGGNLVGGGGSIGEDEGGLIGDGDLALCKAEGNNASWEALLKANCPNLSDYNLFADAKNPDDAPNSGGIPYDLNTPLFTDYSSKYRYVFVPEGQKADYSAMESLDFPVGTVLVKTFALPADTSKRGLDNEDLVETRLLIHRETGWTALPYVWNAEKADAVLAKAGAIQAKKVMHNGESMDFDYVVPSMNQCKQCHQFKPDADSPAKFVPIGPKARLLNKDFAYSDGSMNQLLKWQAAGILQGVPDIATIDTVPAYNDGDESSVSSLSDDALMKTAKGYLDINCAHCHRPEGNASNTGLKLEYWRAYAEDAGLSHGTCKSPVAYGGGSLGFDIVPGSPEESILHFRMETNNPGDRMPEIGRSLSHAEGVALINEWIKRLPSASCSS
;
A
#
# COMPACT_ATOMS: atom_id res chain seq x y z
N MET A 1 23.34 -0.83 -18.52
CA MET A 1 22.46 -0.49 -19.65
C MET A 1 21.73 -1.74 -20.08
N ILE A 2 20.43 -1.65 -20.28
CA ILE A 2 19.60 -2.78 -20.70
C ILE A 2 19.40 -2.68 -22.22
N GLU A 3 19.68 -3.77 -22.92
CA GLU A 3 19.45 -3.86 -24.37
C GLU A 3 17.97 -4.12 -24.68
N ASP A 4 17.51 -3.60 -25.82
CA ASP A 4 16.19 -3.89 -26.36
C ASP A 4 16.08 -5.36 -26.83
N GLY A 5 14.87 -5.80 -27.18
CA GLY A 5 14.61 -7.16 -27.70
C GLY A 5 13.65 -7.97 -26.83
N GLU A 6 13.41 -9.23 -27.22
CA GLU A 6 12.45 -10.14 -26.58
C GLU A 6 12.66 -10.27 -25.07
N ASN A 7 11.59 -10.44 -24.27
CA ASN A 7 11.66 -10.55 -22.80
C ASN A 7 12.23 -9.31 -22.08
N LEU A 8 12.02 -8.10 -22.63
CA LEU A 8 12.52 -6.87 -22.02
C LEU A 8 12.01 -6.68 -20.58
N THR A 9 10.73 -6.94 -20.30
CA THR A 9 10.15 -6.88 -18.94
C THR A 9 10.98 -7.68 -17.93
N ILE A 10 11.32 -8.93 -18.28
CA ILE A 10 12.12 -9.83 -17.43
C ILE A 10 13.52 -9.26 -17.23
N ARG A 11 14.19 -8.79 -18.29
CA ARG A 11 15.54 -8.21 -18.17
C ARG A 11 15.56 -6.95 -17.29
N ILE A 12 14.53 -6.09 -17.40
CA ILE A 12 14.41 -4.92 -16.51
C ILE A 12 14.21 -5.38 -15.08
N GLN A 13 13.29 -6.32 -14.84
CA GLN A 13 13.03 -6.84 -13.50
C GLN A 13 14.26 -7.52 -12.87
N GLU A 14 15.04 -8.28 -13.64
CA GLU A 14 16.30 -8.88 -13.19
C GLU A 14 17.36 -7.81 -12.88
N ALA A 15 17.48 -6.76 -13.70
CA ALA A 15 18.39 -5.66 -13.44
C ALA A 15 18.03 -4.93 -12.15
N LEU A 16 16.73 -4.72 -11.87
CA LEU A 16 16.25 -4.12 -10.62
C LEU A 16 16.54 -5.02 -9.41
N ILE A 17 16.32 -6.34 -9.52
CA ILE A 17 16.61 -7.28 -8.42
C ILE A 17 18.11 -7.37 -8.12
N ASN A 18 18.95 -7.28 -9.15
CA ASN A 18 20.41 -7.39 -9.00
C ASN A 18 21.09 -6.06 -8.69
N ALA A 19 20.34 -4.95 -8.62
CA ALA A 19 20.91 -3.63 -8.47
C ALA A 19 21.62 -3.48 -7.12
N GLN A 20 22.81 -2.92 -7.15
CA GLN A 20 23.64 -2.65 -5.99
C GLN A 20 23.76 -1.16 -5.75
N SER A 21 24.14 -0.78 -4.53
CA SER A 21 24.32 0.63 -4.20
C SER A 21 25.19 1.37 -5.22
N ASN A 22 24.73 2.55 -5.64
CA ASN A 22 25.32 3.41 -6.69
C ASN A 22 25.10 2.94 -8.14
N ASP A 23 24.31 1.90 -8.39
CA ASP A 23 24.01 1.46 -9.75
C ASP A 23 23.14 2.47 -10.53
N VAL A 24 23.41 2.52 -11.83
CA VAL A 24 22.62 3.28 -12.81
C VAL A 24 22.00 2.31 -13.82
N ILE A 25 20.70 2.11 -13.70
CA ILE A 25 19.89 1.27 -14.57
C ILE A 25 19.35 2.15 -15.71
N VAL A 26 19.99 2.05 -16.86
CA VAL A 26 19.58 2.78 -18.07
C VAL A 26 18.68 1.89 -18.93
N LEU A 27 17.42 2.30 -19.08
CA LEU A 27 16.41 1.68 -19.94
C LEU A 27 16.61 2.11 -21.41
N PRO A 28 16.30 1.25 -22.38
CA PRO A 28 16.53 1.55 -23.79
C PRO A 28 15.65 2.72 -24.27
N LYS A 29 16.07 3.32 -25.40
CA LYS A 29 15.31 4.34 -26.12
C LYS A 29 14.25 3.66 -27.00
N GLY A 30 12.99 4.05 -26.90
CA GLY A 30 11.86 3.51 -27.64
C GLY A 30 10.57 3.47 -26.84
N THR A 31 9.55 2.84 -27.42
CA THR A 31 8.29 2.50 -26.75
C THR A 31 8.22 1.00 -26.56
N PHE A 32 7.98 0.54 -25.34
CA PHE A 32 8.09 -0.86 -24.97
C PHE A 32 6.85 -1.33 -24.24
N GLU A 33 6.23 -2.41 -24.72
CA GLU A 33 5.18 -3.10 -23.98
C GLU A 33 5.80 -3.77 -22.74
N ILE A 34 5.24 -3.46 -21.56
CA ILE A 34 5.64 -4.03 -20.28
C ILE A 34 4.49 -4.86 -19.73
N GLU A 35 4.80 -6.09 -19.32
CA GLU A 35 3.79 -7.13 -19.03
C GLU A 35 3.41 -7.20 -17.54
N SER A 36 4.19 -6.56 -16.67
CA SER A 36 4.00 -6.59 -15.21
C SER A 36 4.70 -5.42 -14.54
N THR A 37 4.30 -5.11 -13.29
CA THR A 37 5.00 -4.14 -12.44
C THR A 37 6.50 -4.36 -12.40
N LEU A 38 7.25 -3.28 -12.54
CA LEU A 38 8.71 -3.25 -12.39
C LEU A 38 9.04 -2.88 -10.94
N LEU A 39 9.30 -3.90 -10.12
CA LEU A 39 9.51 -3.76 -8.68
C LEU A 39 11.00 -3.67 -8.34
N PHE A 40 11.42 -2.54 -7.79
CA PHE A 40 12.69 -2.41 -7.08
C PHE A 40 12.45 -2.41 -5.58
N ASP A 41 13.11 -3.31 -4.87
CA ASP A 41 13.08 -3.35 -3.42
C ASP A 41 14.52 -3.24 -2.92
N GLY A 42 14.84 -2.15 -2.23
CA GLY A 42 16.21 -1.89 -1.81
C GLY A 42 16.72 -2.91 -0.77
N ASP A 43 15.84 -3.60 -0.05
CA ASP A 43 16.20 -4.62 0.93
C ASP A 43 16.24 -6.02 0.30
N VAL A 44 16.80 -6.22 -0.90
CA VAL A 44 16.64 -7.46 -1.74
C VAL A 44 16.65 -8.77 -0.92
N ASP A 45 17.51 -8.86 0.09
CA ASP A 45 17.70 -10.04 0.92
C ASP A 45 16.85 -10.08 2.21
N GLY A 46 16.09 -9.03 2.54
CA GLY A 46 15.14 -9.01 3.65
C GLY A 46 15.79 -8.84 5.03
N ASP A 47 17.00 -8.30 5.06
CA ASP A 47 17.87 -8.18 6.22
C ASP A 47 17.88 -6.78 6.86
N GLY A 48 17.16 -5.83 6.26
CA GLY A 48 17.09 -4.44 6.71
C GLY A 48 18.24 -3.57 6.20
N SER A 49 19.11 -4.10 5.33
CA SER A 49 20.15 -3.35 4.63
C SER A 49 19.64 -2.93 3.26
N PHE A 50 19.64 -1.64 3.00
CA PHE A 50 19.06 -1.09 1.77
C PHE A 50 20.14 -0.78 0.75
N ALA A 51 19.91 -1.17 -0.50
CA ALA A 51 20.61 -0.62 -1.65
C ALA A 51 20.35 0.89 -1.73
N LYS A 52 21.44 1.66 -1.88
CA LYS A 52 21.44 3.14 -1.81
C LYS A 52 21.89 3.77 -3.11
N ASN A 53 21.51 5.03 -3.36
CA ASN A 53 22.03 5.83 -4.48
C ASN A 53 21.74 5.19 -5.85
N ILE A 54 20.58 4.56 -6.02
CA ILE A 54 20.20 3.92 -7.28
C ILE A 54 19.58 4.96 -8.21
N THR A 55 19.98 4.93 -9.48
CA THR A 55 19.33 5.71 -10.54
C THR A 55 18.66 4.78 -11.55
N ILE A 56 17.36 4.93 -11.75
CA ILE A 56 16.60 4.32 -12.84
C ILE A 56 16.34 5.42 -13.86
N MET A 57 16.85 5.28 -15.09
CA MET A 57 16.69 6.34 -16.09
C MET A 57 16.48 5.87 -17.51
N GLY A 58 15.78 6.70 -18.30
CA GLY A 58 15.66 6.57 -19.75
C GLY A 58 16.43 7.66 -20.50
N TYR A 59 15.99 7.95 -21.72
CA TYR A 59 16.56 8.97 -22.61
C TYR A 59 15.74 10.27 -22.71
N GLY A 60 14.64 10.35 -21.96
CA GLY A 60 13.70 11.45 -21.89
C GLY A 60 12.26 10.92 -21.86
N GLN A 61 11.33 11.67 -21.26
CA GLN A 61 9.93 11.24 -21.15
C GLN A 61 9.25 10.93 -22.50
N ASN A 62 9.72 11.52 -23.60
CA ASN A 62 9.23 11.24 -24.96
C ASN A 62 10.10 10.24 -25.75
N GLU A 63 11.19 9.75 -25.16
CA GLU A 63 12.22 8.95 -25.82
C GLU A 63 12.32 7.54 -25.23
N THR A 64 11.96 7.36 -23.96
CA THR A 64 11.80 6.07 -23.30
C THR A 64 10.40 5.98 -22.71
N ILE A 65 9.53 5.19 -23.33
CA ILE A 65 8.13 5.01 -22.95
C ILE A 65 7.90 3.55 -22.58
N LEU A 66 7.45 3.32 -21.35
CA LEU A 66 7.03 2.02 -20.84
C LEU A 66 5.50 1.95 -20.89
N ASP A 67 4.96 1.13 -21.77
CA ASP A 67 3.52 0.96 -22.00
C ASP A 67 3.01 -0.29 -21.28
N PHE A 68 2.21 -0.11 -20.23
CA PHE A 68 1.64 -1.16 -19.40
C PHE A 68 0.22 -1.56 -19.84
N SER A 69 -0.22 -1.17 -21.03
CA SER A 69 -1.56 -1.53 -21.55
C SER A 69 -1.79 -3.04 -21.60
N LYS A 70 -0.71 -3.83 -21.74
CA LYS A 70 -0.69 -5.30 -21.72
C LYS A 70 -0.44 -5.92 -20.34
N ALA A 71 -0.14 -5.11 -19.32
CA ALA A 71 0.06 -5.63 -17.98
C ALA A 71 -1.26 -6.18 -17.41
N ASN A 72 -1.16 -7.30 -16.67
CA ASN A 72 -2.34 -7.97 -16.11
C ASN A 72 -2.88 -7.27 -14.85
N SER A 73 -2.03 -6.59 -14.09
CA SER A 73 -2.37 -5.80 -12.90
C SER A 73 -1.18 -5.00 -12.40
N GLY A 74 -1.43 -4.16 -11.39
CA GLY A 74 -0.41 -3.57 -10.55
C GLY A 74 0.06 -2.20 -11.02
N ASP A 75 1.08 -1.71 -10.32
CA ASP A 75 1.72 -0.43 -10.59
C ASP A 75 2.64 -0.53 -11.81
N GLY A 76 3.02 0.59 -12.42
CA GLY A 76 4.01 0.59 -13.48
C GLY A 76 5.41 0.33 -12.93
N ILE A 77 5.95 1.31 -12.22
CA ILE A 77 7.19 1.15 -11.44
C ILE A 77 6.83 1.22 -9.96
N PHE A 78 7.32 0.26 -9.17
CA PHE A 78 7.18 0.28 -7.72
C PHE A 78 8.55 0.21 -7.07
N VAL A 79 8.90 1.21 -6.26
CA VAL A 79 10.10 1.23 -5.42
C VAL A 79 9.70 1.09 -3.96
N GLN A 80 10.38 0.22 -3.21
CA GLN A 80 10.20 0.16 -1.77
C GLN A 80 11.50 -0.10 -1.01
N ASN A 81 11.51 0.27 0.28
CA ASN A 81 12.61 -0.02 1.21
C ASN A 81 13.97 0.46 0.67
N ALA A 82 14.05 1.72 0.25
CA ALA A 82 15.20 2.23 -0.46
C ALA A 82 15.69 3.58 0.07
N VAL A 83 16.93 3.92 -0.25
CA VAL A 83 17.55 5.18 0.17
C VAL A 83 18.22 5.86 -1.01
N ASN A 84 18.00 7.15 -1.20
CA ASN A 84 18.57 7.95 -2.29
C ASN A 84 18.27 7.34 -3.67
N ILE A 85 16.99 7.38 -4.08
CA ILE A 85 16.52 6.89 -5.36
C ILE A 85 16.27 8.05 -6.33
N ILE A 86 16.83 7.94 -7.54
CA ILE A 86 16.52 8.82 -8.66
C ILE A 86 15.75 8.01 -9.70
N ILE A 87 14.58 8.50 -10.11
CA ILE A 87 13.89 8.04 -11.32
C ILE A 87 13.77 9.23 -12.27
N GLN A 88 14.33 9.11 -13.48
CA GLN A 88 14.34 10.23 -14.41
C GLN A 88 14.25 9.84 -15.88
N ASP A 89 13.83 10.80 -16.71
CA ASP A 89 13.97 10.73 -18.17
C ASP A 89 13.20 9.56 -18.83
N LEU A 90 11.98 9.26 -18.38
CA LEU A 90 11.13 8.19 -18.94
C LEU A 90 9.64 8.48 -18.75
N SER A 91 8.79 7.75 -19.47
CA SER A 91 7.34 7.75 -19.29
C SER A 91 6.80 6.38 -18.89
N VAL A 92 5.80 6.36 -18.02
CA VAL A 92 5.00 5.18 -17.66
C VAL A 92 3.56 5.42 -18.11
N ASN A 93 3.09 4.61 -19.06
CA ASN A 93 1.78 4.77 -19.66
C ASN A 93 0.89 3.57 -19.34
N GLU A 94 -0.42 3.80 -19.24
CA GLU A 94 -1.45 2.74 -19.17
C GLU A 94 -1.29 1.74 -18.00
N ALA A 95 -0.65 2.17 -16.90
CA ALA A 95 -0.52 1.33 -15.71
C ALA A 95 -1.90 0.94 -15.17
N LYS A 96 -2.06 -0.31 -14.72
CA LYS A 96 -3.38 -0.81 -14.28
C LYS A 96 -3.81 -0.28 -12.92
N ASN A 97 -2.87 0.21 -12.12
CA ASN A 97 -3.14 0.82 -10.83
C ASN A 97 -2.44 2.18 -10.74
N ASN A 98 -1.17 2.24 -10.32
CA ASN A 98 -0.42 3.49 -10.21
C ASN A 98 0.68 3.57 -11.25
N GLY A 99 1.03 4.78 -11.70
CA GLY A 99 2.15 4.99 -12.62
C GLY A 99 3.49 4.64 -11.95
N ILE A 100 3.93 5.47 -11.01
CA ILE A 100 5.18 5.29 -10.28
C ILE A 100 4.90 5.41 -8.78
N LYS A 101 5.02 4.29 -8.07
CA LYS A 101 4.82 4.20 -6.63
C LYS A 101 6.14 4.10 -5.90
N LEU A 102 6.27 4.82 -4.78
CA LEU A 102 7.37 4.67 -3.83
C LEU A 102 6.82 4.47 -2.43
N LYS A 103 7.33 3.49 -1.67
CA LYS A 103 6.91 3.23 -0.30
C LYS A 103 8.11 3.03 0.63
N ASN A 104 8.05 3.51 1.87
CA ASN A 104 9.11 3.31 2.87
C ASN A 104 10.50 3.66 2.30
N THR A 105 10.62 4.82 1.67
CA THR A 105 11.81 5.27 0.95
C THR A 105 12.20 6.67 1.41
N ASN A 106 13.50 6.91 1.62
CA ASN A 106 14.04 8.20 2.04
C ASN A 106 15.05 8.72 1.00
N GLY A 107 14.91 9.99 0.62
CA GLY A 107 15.75 10.61 -0.41
C GLY A 107 15.27 10.16 -1.78
N ILE A 108 14.33 10.90 -2.35
CA ILE A 108 13.69 10.59 -3.62
C ILE A 108 13.85 11.79 -4.55
N ILE A 109 14.29 11.54 -5.77
CA ILE A 109 14.24 12.50 -6.87
C ILE A 109 13.45 11.86 -8.02
N LEU A 110 12.28 12.42 -8.31
CA LEU A 110 11.47 12.12 -9.48
C LEU A 110 11.58 13.31 -10.43
N ARG A 111 12.22 13.12 -11.59
CA ARG A 111 12.61 14.25 -12.45
C ARG A 111 12.42 13.97 -13.94
N ARG A 112 11.80 14.90 -14.68
CA ARG A 112 11.60 14.76 -16.13
C ARG A 112 10.92 13.44 -16.50
N LEU A 113 9.84 13.14 -15.77
CA LEU A 113 9.03 11.95 -15.95
C LEU A 113 7.74 12.27 -16.69
N ALA A 114 7.07 11.23 -17.18
CA ALA A 114 5.66 11.32 -17.47
C ALA A 114 4.87 10.10 -16.95
N THR A 115 3.63 10.33 -16.51
CA THR A 115 2.66 9.27 -16.22
C THR A 115 1.34 9.57 -16.90
N ILE A 116 0.87 8.66 -17.76
CA ILE A 116 -0.21 8.97 -18.71
C ILE A 116 -1.19 7.80 -18.84
N TRP A 117 -2.47 8.10 -18.65
CA TRP A 117 -3.58 7.33 -19.21
C TRP A 117 -4.15 8.07 -20.43
N GLU A 118 -3.98 7.46 -21.58
CA GLU A 118 -4.43 7.92 -22.88
C GLU A 118 -5.91 7.61 -23.06
N GLY A 119 -6.65 8.52 -23.71
CA GLY A 119 -8.06 8.30 -24.03
C GLY A 119 -9.03 9.07 -23.14
N GLU A 120 -10.21 8.47 -22.92
CA GLU A 120 -11.30 9.07 -22.15
C GLU A 120 -10.94 9.14 -20.66
N LEU A 121 -11.52 10.11 -19.96
CA LEU A 121 -11.34 10.28 -18.52
C LEU A 121 -12.48 9.53 -17.83
N ASP A 122 -12.17 8.36 -17.30
CA ASP A 122 -13.15 7.49 -16.64
C ASP A 122 -12.54 6.73 -15.45
N GLU A 123 -13.41 6.09 -14.68
CA GLU A 123 -13.09 5.37 -13.44
C GLU A 123 -12.17 4.16 -13.65
N GLY A 124 -12.01 3.69 -14.89
CA GLY A 124 -11.12 2.60 -15.28
C GLY A 124 -9.66 3.02 -15.46
N ASN A 125 -9.37 4.33 -15.47
CA ASN A 125 -7.99 4.83 -15.43
C ASN A 125 -7.35 4.51 -14.07
N GLY A 126 -6.02 4.46 -14.05
CA GLY A 126 -5.29 4.18 -12.82
C GLY A 126 -5.44 5.29 -11.77
N ALA A 127 -5.25 4.93 -10.50
CA ALA A 127 -5.47 5.80 -9.35
C ALA A 127 -4.44 6.94 -9.32
N TYR A 128 -3.17 6.64 -9.04
CA TYR A 128 -2.15 7.69 -8.84
C TYR A 128 -1.10 7.72 -9.94
N GLY A 129 -0.81 8.90 -10.49
CA GLY A 129 0.27 9.07 -11.46
C GLY A 129 1.64 8.88 -10.80
N LEU A 130 2.07 9.85 -9.99
CA LEU A 130 3.20 9.71 -9.07
C LEU A 130 2.67 9.50 -7.65
N TYR A 131 3.21 8.51 -6.94
CA TYR A 131 2.69 8.05 -5.65
C TYR A 131 3.78 7.67 -4.64
N PRO A 132 4.53 8.63 -4.06
CA PRO A 132 5.29 8.38 -2.85
C PRO A 132 4.35 8.38 -1.64
N VAL A 133 4.42 7.31 -0.83
CA VAL A 133 3.63 7.13 0.38
C VAL A 133 4.49 6.55 1.50
N GLU A 134 4.31 7.04 2.73
CA GLU A 134 5.19 6.66 3.85
C GLU A 134 6.68 6.91 3.52
N CYS A 135 6.98 8.04 2.89
CA CYS A 135 8.31 8.40 2.41
C CYS A 135 8.85 9.67 3.09
N GLU A 136 10.15 9.89 2.96
CA GLU A 136 10.82 11.08 3.48
C GLU A 136 11.73 11.71 2.42
N ASN A 137 11.91 13.02 2.47
CA ASN A 137 12.82 13.76 1.58
C ASN A 137 12.50 13.53 0.10
N ILE A 138 11.41 14.14 -0.36
CA ILE A 138 10.81 13.87 -1.66
C ILE A 138 10.91 15.11 -2.55
N LEU A 139 11.68 15.02 -3.64
CA LEU A 139 11.71 16.01 -4.70
C LEU A 139 11.00 15.47 -5.94
N ILE A 140 9.93 16.15 -6.37
CA ILE A 140 9.22 15.89 -7.63
C ILE A 140 9.32 17.14 -8.50
N GLU A 141 9.99 17.02 -9.65
CA GLU A 141 10.15 18.18 -10.52
C GLU A 141 10.17 17.89 -12.03
N ASP A 142 9.85 18.93 -12.79
CA ASP A 142 9.93 18.96 -14.24
C ASP A 142 9.15 17.81 -14.92
N THR A 143 8.05 17.36 -14.31
CA THR A 143 7.30 16.16 -14.70
C THR A 143 5.92 16.49 -15.28
N TYR A 144 5.38 15.60 -16.13
CA TYR A 144 4.06 15.70 -16.73
C TYR A 144 3.14 14.53 -16.31
N VAL A 145 1.97 14.80 -15.73
CA VAL A 145 1.00 13.76 -15.34
C VAL A 145 -0.37 14.01 -15.97
N ARG A 146 -1.01 12.95 -16.47
CA ARG A 146 -2.34 13.04 -17.09
C ARG A 146 -3.21 11.81 -16.91
N GLY A 147 -4.50 12.05 -16.66
CA GLY A 147 -5.57 11.06 -16.83
C GLY A 147 -5.83 10.19 -15.62
N SER A 148 -5.19 10.48 -14.48
CA SER A 148 -5.39 9.71 -13.25
C SER A 148 -6.82 9.87 -12.71
N ALA A 149 -7.43 8.74 -12.33
CA ALA A 149 -8.75 8.68 -11.71
C ALA A 149 -8.73 9.05 -10.22
N ASP A 150 -7.55 9.33 -9.67
CA ASP A 150 -7.38 9.89 -8.34
C ASP A 150 -6.50 11.15 -8.44
N ALA A 151 -5.24 11.12 -7.99
CA ALA A 151 -4.31 12.24 -8.13
C ALA A 151 -3.19 12.01 -9.17
N GLY A 152 -2.97 13.02 -10.02
CA GLY A 152 -1.87 13.03 -10.97
C GLY A 152 -0.51 12.98 -10.27
N ILE A 153 -0.30 13.90 -9.32
CA ILE A 153 0.80 13.84 -8.35
C ILE A 153 0.17 13.74 -6.97
N TYR A 154 0.36 12.60 -6.31
CA TYR A 154 -0.04 12.39 -4.93
C TYR A 154 1.21 12.31 -4.07
N VAL A 155 1.20 12.88 -2.86
CA VAL A 155 2.21 12.63 -1.81
C VAL A 155 1.49 12.38 -0.49
N GLY A 156 1.58 11.15 0.03
CA GLY A 156 0.80 10.72 1.19
C GLY A 156 1.61 10.29 2.38
N GLN A 157 1.16 10.59 3.60
CA GLN A 157 1.73 10.02 4.83
C GLN A 157 3.26 10.22 4.96
N SER A 158 3.75 11.32 4.38
CA SER A 158 5.16 11.57 4.10
C SER A 158 5.62 12.90 4.71
N GLN A 159 6.94 13.14 4.71
CA GLN A 159 7.49 14.38 5.25
C GLN A 159 8.71 14.90 4.49
N TYR A 160 8.91 16.22 4.52
CA TYR A 160 9.97 16.94 3.79
C TYR A 160 9.81 16.80 2.28
N ILE A 161 8.98 17.66 1.71
CA ILE A 161 8.44 17.49 0.37
C ILE A 161 8.66 18.77 -0.43
N VAL A 162 9.15 18.63 -1.65
CA VAL A 162 9.22 19.70 -2.66
C VAL A 162 8.59 19.18 -3.95
N VAL A 163 7.50 19.82 -4.38
CA VAL A 163 6.82 19.54 -5.65
C VAL A 163 6.88 20.81 -6.49
N ARG A 164 7.71 20.83 -7.54
CA ARG A 164 7.94 22.04 -8.33
C ARG A 164 8.05 21.87 -9.83
N ARG A 165 7.63 22.88 -10.60
CA ARG A 165 7.76 22.91 -12.07
C ARG A 165 7.12 21.71 -12.77
N ASN A 166 6.03 21.18 -12.22
CA ASN A 166 5.29 20.08 -12.81
C ASN A 166 4.06 20.57 -13.57
N ILE A 167 3.59 19.75 -14.51
CA ILE A 167 2.32 19.95 -15.21
C ILE A 167 1.38 18.81 -14.84
N ALA A 168 0.30 19.12 -14.13
CA ALA A 168 -0.76 18.18 -13.77
C ALA A 168 -2.03 18.51 -14.54
N LYS A 169 -2.38 17.63 -15.50
CA LYS A 169 -3.43 17.90 -16.48
C LYS A 169 -4.49 16.82 -16.51
N GLU A 170 -5.77 17.19 -16.51
CA GLU A 170 -6.88 16.26 -16.79
C GLU A 170 -6.92 15.02 -15.85
N ASN A 171 -6.65 15.23 -14.56
CA ASN A 171 -6.81 14.23 -13.49
C ASN A 171 -8.07 14.55 -12.65
N VAL A 172 -8.44 13.70 -11.69
CA VAL A 172 -9.42 14.13 -10.68
C VAL A 172 -8.79 15.20 -9.80
N ALA A 173 -7.72 14.85 -9.09
CA ALA A 173 -6.84 15.77 -8.38
C ALA A 173 -5.59 16.05 -9.22
N GLY A 174 -5.28 17.32 -9.51
CA GLY A 174 -4.03 17.64 -10.18
C GLY A 174 -2.82 17.28 -9.33
N ILE A 175 -2.72 17.93 -8.16
CA ILE A 175 -1.70 17.67 -7.14
C ILE A 175 -2.40 17.48 -5.79
N GLU A 176 -2.03 16.46 -5.04
CA GLU A 176 -2.56 16.19 -3.71
C GLU A 176 -1.45 15.95 -2.69
N ILE A 177 -1.49 16.69 -1.59
CA ILE A 177 -0.66 16.48 -0.40
C ILE A 177 -1.59 15.94 0.69
N GLU A 178 -1.52 14.65 0.98
CA GLU A 178 -2.43 13.99 1.91
C GLU A 178 -1.68 13.52 3.16
N ASN A 179 -2.20 13.82 4.36
CA ASN A 179 -1.68 13.32 5.63
C ASN A 179 -0.15 13.51 5.78
N SER A 180 0.40 14.59 5.22
CA SER A 180 1.84 14.80 5.03
C SER A 180 2.32 16.13 5.61
N LYS A 181 3.59 16.21 6.00
CA LYS A 181 4.17 17.38 6.66
C LYS A 181 5.32 18.02 5.91
N TYR A 182 5.49 19.32 6.12
CA TYR A 182 6.64 20.08 5.64
C TYR A 182 6.76 20.04 4.11
N ALA A 183 5.76 20.58 3.42
CA ALA A 183 5.66 20.52 1.97
C ALA A 183 5.67 21.91 1.32
N ASP A 184 6.55 22.09 0.33
CA ASP A 184 6.54 23.22 -0.59
C ASP A 184 6.02 22.77 -1.96
N VAL A 185 4.92 23.39 -2.41
CA VAL A 185 4.29 23.12 -3.71
C VAL A 185 4.31 24.40 -4.53
N TYR A 186 5.22 24.52 -5.48
CA TYR A 186 5.41 25.79 -6.22
C TYR A 186 5.81 25.69 -7.68
N ASP A 187 5.56 26.76 -8.44
CA ASP A 187 5.83 26.83 -9.89
C ASP A 187 5.19 25.69 -10.71
N ASN A 188 4.12 25.06 -10.19
CA ASN A 188 3.40 24.02 -10.92
C ASN A 188 2.27 24.62 -11.75
N GLU A 189 1.85 23.85 -12.75
CA GLU A 189 0.70 24.15 -13.60
C GLU A 189 -0.35 23.04 -13.45
N ALA A 190 -1.50 23.35 -12.83
CA ALA A 190 -2.60 22.41 -12.62
C ALA A 190 -3.81 22.85 -13.45
N MET A 191 -4.11 22.11 -14.53
CA MET A 191 -5.14 22.49 -15.50
C MET A 191 -6.09 21.37 -15.92
N GLY A 192 -7.36 21.71 -16.19
CA GLY A 192 -8.31 20.74 -16.74
C GLY A 192 -8.61 19.57 -15.81
N ASN A 193 -8.25 19.63 -14.54
CA ASN A 193 -8.55 18.60 -13.54
C ASN A 193 -9.99 18.76 -13.02
N THR A 194 -10.45 17.88 -12.13
CA THR A 194 -11.68 18.10 -11.35
C THR A 194 -11.43 19.12 -10.24
N GLY A 195 -10.35 18.91 -9.48
CA GLY A 195 -9.77 19.84 -8.52
C GLY A 195 -8.29 20.10 -8.86
N GLY A 196 -7.83 21.33 -8.73
CA GLY A 196 -6.45 21.71 -9.07
C GLY A 196 -5.41 21.17 -8.10
N ILE A 197 -5.31 21.79 -6.91
CA ILE A 197 -4.37 21.40 -5.84
C ILE A 197 -5.16 21.13 -4.55
N LEU A 198 -4.94 19.96 -3.95
CA LEU A 198 -5.62 19.56 -2.72
C LEU A 198 -4.61 19.31 -1.60
N VAL A 199 -4.97 19.73 -0.38
CA VAL A 199 -4.23 19.44 0.85
C VAL A 199 -5.19 18.85 1.86
N PHE A 200 -5.12 17.54 2.01
CA PHE A 200 -6.09 16.75 2.76
C PHE A 200 -5.45 16.15 4.00
N ASP A 201 -6.15 16.21 5.12
CA ASP A 201 -5.82 15.44 6.32
C ASP A 201 -7.00 14.54 6.69
N LEU A 202 -6.86 13.25 6.37
CA LEU A 202 -7.92 12.26 6.51
C LEU A 202 -7.75 11.39 7.78
N PRO A 203 -8.86 10.88 8.35
CA PRO A 203 -8.86 10.11 9.60
C PRO A 203 -8.41 8.65 9.39
N ILE A 204 -7.11 8.42 9.21
CA ILE A 204 -6.55 7.10 8.83
C ILE A 204 -5.97 6.25 9.98
N ASN A 205 -5.94 6.76 11.21
CA ASN A 205 -5.54 6.01 12.42
C ASN A 205 -4.13 5.39 12.38
N ASN A 206 -3.15 6.13 11.88
CA ASN A 206 -1.76 5.64 11.71
C ASN A 206 -0.69 6.61 12.27
N HIS A 207 -1.10 7.58 13.09
CA HIS A 207 -0.29 8.66 13.66
C HIS A 207 0.40 9.61 12.65
N ARG A 208 0.05 9.53 11.36
CA ARG A 208 0.60 10.38 10.30
C ARG A 208 -0.47 11.34 9.81
N TYR A 209 -0.40 12.57 10.29
CA TYR A 209 -1.36 13.64 9.98
C TYR A 209 -0.67 14.85 9.36
N GLY A 210 -1.39 15.61 8.55
CA GLY A 210 -0.86 16.69 7.74
C GLY A 210 -0.67 18.00 8.50
N SER A 211 0.42 18.69 8.23
CA SER A 211 0.62 20.09 8.66
C SER A 211 1.79 20.76 7.94
N SER A 212 1.83 22.09 7.95
CA SER A 212 2.95 22.89 7.43
C SER A 212 3.13 22.69 5.92
N VAL A 213 2.19 23.23 5.14
CA VAL A 213 2.16 23.15 3.68
C VAL A 213 2.13 24.55 3.08
N ARG A 214 3.06 24.86 2.18
CA ARG A 214 3.13 26.13 1.45
C ARG A 214 2.82 25.90 -0.02
N ILE A 215 1.84 26.62 -0.54
CA ILE A 215 1.39 26.54 -1.94
C ILE A 215 1.60 27.90 -2.59
N PHE A 216 2.59 28.03 -3.48
CA PHE A 216 2.92 29.35 -4.02
C PHE A 216 3.42 29.38 -5.45
N ASN A 217 3.26 30.51 -6.14
CA ASN A 217 3.66 30.69 -7.54
C ASN A 217 3.08 29.66 -8.52
N ASN A 218 1.99 28.97 -8.17
CA ASN A 218 1.36 28.01 -9.05
C ASN A 218 0.37 28.69 -10.01
N LYS A 219 0.19 28.09 -11.18
CA LYS A 219 -0.90 28.40 -12.10
C LYS A 219 -1.94 27.32 -12.03
N VAL A 220 -3.12 27.65 -11.52
CA VAL A 220 -4.21 26.71 -11.29
C VAL A 220 -5.44 27.19 -12.04
N TYR A 221 -5.75 26.58 -13.18
CA TYR A 221 -6.75 27.13 -14.08
C TYR A 221 -7.58 26.10 -14.84
N ASP A 222 -8.80 26.47 -15.21
CA ASP A 222 -9.71 25.65 -16.02
C ASP A 222 -9.95 24.23 -15.42
N ASN A 223 -9.90 24.06 -14.10
CA ASN A 223 -10.11 22.75 -13.45
C ASN A 223 -11.60 22.42 -13.34
N ASN A 224 -12.23 22.22 -14.50
CA ASN A 224 -13.69 22.08 -14.68
C ASN A 224 -14.11 20.68 -15.15
N THR A 225 -13.19 19.72 -15.16
CA THR A 225 -13.49 18.35 -15.60
C THR A 225 -14.46 17.71 -14.61
N LYS A 226 -15.41 16.92 -15.13
CA LYS A 226 -16.34 16.16 -14.31
C LYS A 226 -15.54 15.16 -13.46
N ASN A 227 -15.85 15.04 -12.18
CA ASN A 227 -15.27 14.01 -11.32
C ASN A 227 -15.51 12.60 -11.91
N PHE A 228 -14.43 11.85 -12.07
CA PHE A 228 -14.39 10.48 -12.61
C PHE A 228 -13.66 9.51 -11.67
N ALA A 229 -13.49 9.87 -10.40
CA ALA A 229 -12.90 8.98 -9.42
C ALA A 229 -13.83 7.82 -9.09
N ASN A 230 -13.19 6.71 -8.72
CA ASN A 230 -13.87 5.56 -8.14
C ASN A 230 -14.56 5.98 -6.83
N ALA A 231 -15.78 5.49 -6.62
CA ALA A 231 -16.49 5.72 -5.37
C ALA A 231 -15.76 5.04 -4.21
N SER A 232 -15.78 5.68 -3.03
CA SER A 232 -15.19 5.13 -1.80
C SER A 232 -16.22 5.09 -0.68
N ALA A 233 -16.03 4.18 0.28
CA ALA A 233 -16.79 4.15 1.51
C ALA A 233 -16.25 5.11 2.59
N ASN A 234 -15.07 5.70 2.36
CA ASN A 234 -14.62 6.85 3.14
C ASN A 234 -15.52 8.04 2.78
N PRO A 235 -16.17 8.73 3.74
CA PRO A 235 -17.02 9.88 3.43
C PRO A 235 -16.23 11.05 2.81
N ALA A 236 -14.90 11.04 2.86
CA ALA A 236 -14.02 11.98 2.19
C ALA A 236 -13.01 11.32 1.24
N GLY A 237 -12.38 12.14 0.39
CA GLY A 237 -11.39 11.75 -0.61
C GLY A 237 -11.62 12.48 -1.93
N VAL A 238 -10.89 12.13 -2.99
CA VAL A 238 -11.03 12.84 -4.28
C VAL A 238 -12.39 12.64 -4.95
N HIS A 239 -13.11 11.55 -4.65
CA HIS A 239 -14.41 11.23 -5.24
C HIS A 239 -15.53 12.21 -4.85
N ILE A 240 -15.37 12.94 -3.76
CA ILE A 240 -16.32 13.98 -3.33
C ILE A 240 -15.95 15.37 -3.86
N VAL A 241 -14.80 15.53 -4.53
CA VAL A 241 -14.29 16.83 -4.99
C VAL A 241 -15.28 17.47 -5.96
N PRO A 242 -15.80 18.67 -5.64
CA PRO A 242 -16.67 19.40 -6.56
C PRO A 242 -15.91 19.77 -7.83
N PRO A 243 -16.39 19.39 -9.02
CA PRO A 243 -15.78 19.82 -10.27
C PRO A 243 -15.81 21.34 -10.37
N GLY A 244 -14.77 21.94 -10.96
CA GLY A 244 -14.68 23.40 -11.04
C GLY A 244 -14.07 24.02 -9.79
N THR A 245 -13.15 23.33 -9.09
CA THR A 245 -12.52 23.84 -7.88
C THR A 245 -11.01 24.04 -8.08
N GLY A 246 -10.51 25.24 -7.78
CA GLY A 246 -9.08 25.54 -7.89
C GLY A 246 -8.25 24.82 -6.83
N MET A 247 -8.48 25.12 -5.55
CA MET A 247 -7.75 24.54 -4.42
C MET A 247 -8.67 24.15 -3.27
N ILE A 248 -8.35 23.05 -2.58
CA ILE A 248 -9.11 22.56 -1.42
C ILE A 248 -8.17 22.26 -0.27
N ILE A 249 -8.41 22.91 0.87
CA ILE A 249 -7.78 22.57 2.15
C ILE A 249 -8.82 21.86 3.00
N LEU A 250 -8.59 20.58 3.30
CA LEU A 250 -9.49 19.75 4.10
C LEU A 250 -8.78 19.32 5.38
N SER A 251 -9.23 19.86 6.52
CA SER A 251 -8.77 19.52 7.88
C SER A 251 -7.27 19.71 8.17
N THR A 252 -6.47 20.20 7.21
CA THR A 252 -5.03 20.36 7.40
C THR A 252 -4.72 21.66 8.11
N ASP A 253 -3.85 21.59 9.11
CA ASP A 253 -3.34 22.73 9.86
C ASP A 253 -2.09 23.33 9.22
N ASP A 254 -1.78 24.59 9.54
CA ASP A 254 -0.57 25.28 9.11
C ASP A 254 -0.44 25.25 7.59
N VAL A 255 -1.32 25.97 6.88
CA VAL A 255 -1.29 26.06 5.41
C VAL A 255 -1.18 27.51 4.95
N GLU A 256 -0.20 27.80 4.10
CA GLU A 256 0.02 29.11 3.50
C GLU A 256 -0.16 29.03 1.98
N ILE A 257 -1.03 29.88 1.42
CA ILE A 257 -1.37 29.90 -0.01
C ILE A 257 -1.11 31.31 -0.54
N PHE A 258 -0.08 31.48 -1.37
CA PHE A 258 0.33 32.81 -1.78
C PHE A 258 0.95 32.94 -3.16
N ASN A 259 0.87 34.13 -3.77
CA ASN A 259 1.42 34.40 -5.10
C ASN A 259 0.94 33.44 -6.21
N ASN A 260 -0.23 32.81 -6.05
CA ASN A 260 -0.79 31.91 -7.07
C ASN A 260 -1.69 32.65 -8.06
N GLU A 261 -1.74 32.15 -9.30
CA GLU A 261 -2.73 32.53 -10.30
C GLU A 261 -3.82 31.46 -10.36
N VAL A 262 -5.00 31.77 -9.80
CA VAL A 262 -6.14 30.84 -9.68
C VAL A 262 -7.31 31.33 -10.53
N THR A 263 -7.52 30.74 -11.71
CA THR A 263 -8.43 31.33 -12.71
C THR A 263 -9.40 30.34 -13.37
N ASN A 264 -10.59 30.81 -13.74
CA ASN A 264 -11.56 30.09 -14.59
C ASN A 264 -12.07 28.74 -14.03
N HIS A 265 -12.51 28.75 -12.77
CA HIS A 265 -13.09 27.58 -12.09
C HIS A 265 -14.61 27.70 -11.99
N ASP A 266 -15.37 26.75 -12.54
CA ASP A 266 -16.83 26.82 -12.65
C ASP A 266 -17.50 26.94 -11.27
N THR A 267 -16.91 26.37 -10.21
CA THR A 267 -17.41 26.38 -8.83
C THR A 267 -16.71 27.41 -7.96
N MET A 268 -15.44 27.24 -7.57
CA MET A 268 -14.75 28.20 -6.69
C MET A 268 -13.24 28.18 -6.86
N GLY A 269 -12.58 29.26 -6.45
CA GLY A 269 -11.12 29.38 -6.50
C GLY A 269 -10.45 28.58 -5.40
N ILE A 270 -10.75 28.88 -4.14
CA ILE A 270 -10.14 28.24 -2.96
C ILE A 270 -11.22 27.90 -1.94
N THR A 271 -11.15 26.73 -1.31
CA THR A 271 -12.00 26.38 -0.17
C THR A 271 -11.19 25.84 1.01
N ILE A 272 -11.66 26.16 2.21
CA ILE A 272 -11.13 25.70 3.48
C ILE A 272 -12.29 25.02 4.19
N SER A 273 -12.13 23.75 4.48
CA SER A 273 -13.19 22.91 5.01
C SER A 273 -12.67 22.05 6.16
N SER A 274 -13.50 21.94 7.18
CA SER A 274 -13.43 20.85 8.15
C SER A 274 -14.00 19.57 7.56
N PHE A 275 -13.58 18.43 8.13
CA PHE A 275 -14.14 17.12 7.76
C PHE A 275 -15.64 17.00 8.06
N PHE A 276 -16.19 17.83 8.96
CA PHE A 276 -17.62 17.83 9.29
C PHE A 276 -18.52 18.06 8.07
N ILE A 277 -18.03 18.66 6.99
CA ILE A 277 -18.78 18.80 5.74
C ILE A 277 -18.93 17.46 5.00
N ALA A 278 -17.93 16.59 5.10
CA ALA A 278 -17.97 15.25 4.50
C ALA A 278 -18.84 14.28 5.32
N GLU A 279 -18.83 14.40 6.65
CA GLU A 279 -19.69 13.62 7.57
C GLU A 279 -20.52 14.58 8.45
N PRO A 280 -21.64 15.11 7.94
CA PRO A 280 -22.43 16.14 8.63
C PRO A 280 -23.31 15.60 9.78
N ASP A 281 -23.56 14.29 9.85
CA ASP A 281 -24.25 13.71 11.01
C ASP A 281 -23.30 13.61 12.20
N MET A 282 -23.45 14.51 13.15
CA MET A 282 -22.58 14.59 14.33
C MET A 282 -22.60 13.32 15.20
N ASN A 283 -23.71 12.58 15.24
CA ASN A 283 -23.75 11.32 15.97
C ASN A 283 -22.92 10.25 15.25
N ALA A 284 -23.06 10.16 13.93
CA ALA A 284 -22.25 9.27 13.11
C ALA A 284 -20.77 9.65 13.21
N PHE A 285 -20.44 10.95 13.09
CA PHE A 285 -19.09 11.47 13.24
C PHE A 285 -18.45 11.06 14.58
N VAL A 286 -19.12 11.31 15.71
CA VAL A 286 -18.62 10.96 17.04
C VAL A 286 -18.47 9.45 17.22
N SER A 287 -19.37 8.66 16.63
CA SER A 287 -19.30 7.20 16.65
C SER A 287 -18.11 6.68 15.83
N ASN A 288 -17.85 7.28 14.68
CA ASN A 288 -16.84 6.82 13.73
C ASN A 288 -15.44 7.28 14.11
N TYR A 289 -15.29 8.49 14.68
CA TYR A 289 -13.98 9.13 14.84
C TYR A 289 -13.62 9.51 16.29
N GLY A 290 -14.61 9.68 17.17
CA GLY A 290 -14.41 10.21 18.53
C GLY A 290 -14.37 9.18 19.66
N GLN A 291 -14.53 7.88 19.36
CA GLN A 291 -14.49 6.81 20.36
C GLN A 291 -13.04 6.38 20.69
N PRO A 292 -12.80 5.69 21.83
CA PRO A 292 -11.49 5.11 22.10
C PRO A 292 -11.02 4.17 20.97
N GLY A 293 -9.75 4.26 20.59
CA GLY A 293 -9.11 3.54 19.49
C GLY A 293 -9.34 4.16 18.10
N GLN A 294 -9.99 5.31 18.01
CA GLN A 294 -10.31 6.01 16.75
C GLN A 294 -9.37 7.21 16.47
N PRO A 295 -9.37 7.74 15.23
CA PRO A 295 -8.42 8.76 14.77
C PRO A 295 -8.25 9.98 15.67
N ILE A 296 -9.30 10.44 16.37
CA ILE A 296 -9.17 11.60 17.28
C ILE A 296 -8.28 11.29 18.49
N GLU A 297 -8.34 10.07 19.03
CA GLU A 297 -7.43 9.64 20.10
C GLU A 297 -6.00 9.45 19.56
N ASP A 298 -5.88 9.01 18.31
CA ASP A 298 -4.62 8.78 17.60
C ASP A 298 -3.85 10.08 17.26
N GLY A 299 -4.57 11.21 17.20
CA GLY A 299 -4.02 12.56 17.05
C GLY A 299 -4.62 13.38 15.90
N TRP A 300 -5.50 12.80 15.09
CA TRP A 300 -6.17 13.50 13.99
C TRP A 300 -7.11 14.59 14.48
N ARG A 301 -7.24 15.69 13.72
CA ARG A 301 -8.21 16.74 14.01
C ARG A 301 -9.02 17.08 12.74
N PRO A 302 -10.35 17.21 12.83
CA PRO A 302 -11.19 17.55 11.69
C PRO A 302 -11.20 19.04 11.33
N THR A 303 -10.71 19.92 12.22
CA THR A 303 -10.83 21.37 12.05
C THR A 303 -9.51 21.96 11.54
N PRO A 304 -9.48 22.62 10.38
CA PRO A 304 -8.27 23.30 9.90
C PRO A 304 -7.97 24.56 10.72
N ARG A 305 -6.69 24.79 11.00
CA ARG A 305 -6.16 25.89 11.80
C ARG A 305 -4.93 26.53 11.16
N ASN A 306 -4.67 27.77 11.54
CA ASN A 306 -3.53 28.57 11.09
C ASN A 306 -3.38 28.55 9.55
N ILE A 307 -4.41 29.06 8.87
CA ILE A 307 -4.46 29.11 7.42
C ILE A 307 -4.24 30.55 6.97
N TYR A 308 -3.41 30.77 5.97
CA TYR A 308 -3.15 32.10 5.45
C TYR A 308 -3.16 32.16 3.93
N ILE A 309 -4.08 32.93 3.38
CA ILE A 309 -4.29 33.08 1.94
C ILE A 309 -3.93 34.51 1.57
N HIS A 310 -2.83 34.75 0.86
CA HIS A 310 -2.46 36.13 0.56
C HIS A 310 -1.74 36.33 -0.77
N ASP A 311 -1.79 37.55 -1.30
CA ASP A 311 -1.08 37.93 -2.54
C ASP A 311 -1.42 37.05 -3.76
N ASN A 312 -2.60 36.41 -3.77
CA ASN A 312 -3.04 35.60 -4.91
C ASN A 312 -3.84 36.43 -5.93
N VAL A 313 -3.86 35.97 -7.17
CA VAL A 313 -4.77 36.48 -8.21
C VAL A 313 -5.87 35.46 -8.45
N ILE A 314 -7.07 35.72 -7.90
CA ILE A 314 -8.21 34.81 -7.99
C ILE A 314 -9.32 35.42 -8.86
N THR A 315 -9.58 34.84 -10.04
CA THR A 315 -10.58 35.37 -10.98
C THR A 315 -11.37 34.29 -11.70
N GLY A 316 -12.52 34.65 -12.31
CA GLY A 316 -13.28 33.71 -13.14
C GLY A 316 -13.84 32.50 -12.39
N TYR A 317 -14.43 32.71 -11.21
CA TYR A 317 -14.99 31.66 -10.37
C TYR A 317 -16.53 31.71 -10.29
N GLY A 318 -17.18 30.66 -9.78
CA GLY A 318 -18.59 30.66 -9.39
C GLY A 318 -19.59 30.86 -10.53
N GLN A 319 -19.18 30.63 -11.78
CA GLN A 319 -20.02 30.86 -12.96
C GLN A 319 -21.02 29.72 -13.20
N LYS A 320 -20.65 28.49 -12.85
CA LYS A 320 -21.47 27.27 -13.01
C LYS A 320 -21.19 26.29 -11.87
N PRO A 321 -21.42 26.69 -10.61
CA PRO A 321 -21.07 25.87 -9.46
C PRO A 321 -21.79 24.52 -9.50
N ASN A 322 -21.04 23.46 -9.24
CA ASN A 322 -21.51 22.08 -9.27
C ASN A 322 -20.77 21.25 -8.22
N GLY A 323 -21.41 20.22 -7.69
CA GLY A 323 -20.87 19.33 -6.67
C GLY A 323 -22.01 18.79 -5.82
N TYR A 324 -22.18 17.47 -5.79
CA TYR A 324 -23.32 16.86 -5.11
C TYR A 324 -23.26 17.04 -3.60
N LEU A 325 -22.06 16.99 -3.00
CA LEU A 325 -21.86 17.17 -1.55
C LEU A 325 -22.23 18.59 -1.10
N ILE A 326 -22.02 19.58 -1.97
CA ILE A 326 -22.21 21.00 -1.65
C ILE A 326 -23.41 21.62 -2.37
N ASP A 327 -24.32 20.82 -2.95
CA ASP A 327 -25.44 21.32 -3.75
C ASP A 327 -26.37 22.24 -2.93
N ASP A 328 -26.61 21.92 -1.66
CA ASP A 328 -27.39 22.76 -0.76
C ASP A 328 -26.67 24.07 -0.40
N ILE A 329 -25.35 24.02 -0.26
CA ILE A 329 -24.50 25.21 -0.05
C ILE A 329 -24.55 26.11 -1.29
N ILE A 330 -24.42 25.53 -2.49
CA ILE A 330 -24.53 26.25 -3.76
C ILE A 330 -25.88 26.94 -3.86
N LYS A 331 -26.98 26.20 -3.65
CA LYS A 331 -28.34 26.75 -3.69
C LYS A 331 -28.53 27.87 -2.67
N ALA A 332 -28.00 27.71 -1.46
CA ALA A 332 -28.11 28.72 -0.41
C ALA A 332 -27.46 30.04 -0.83
N TYR A 333 -26.22 30.04 -1.31
CA TYR A 333 -25.53 31.25 -1.78
C TYR A 333 -26.20 31.86 -3.02
N LEU A 334 -26.56 31.05 -4.01
CA LEU A 334 -27.22 31.55 -5.21
C LEU A 334 -28.60 32.16 -4.92
N PHE A 335 -29.36 31.59 -3.98
CA PHE A 335 -30.67 32.10 -3.58
C PHE A 335 -30.57 33.40 -2.77
N THR A 336 -29.60 33.48 -1.85
CA THR A 336 -29.47 34.60 -0.92
C THR A 336 -28.70 35.80 -1.50
N HIS A 337 -27.65 35.53 -2.27
CA HIS A 337 -26.71 36.55 -2.77
C HIS A 337 -26.67 36.66 -4.29
N GLY A 338 -27.22 35.68 -5.01
CA GLY A 338 -27.18 35.65 -6.48
C GLY A 338 -25.81 35.31 -7.08
N ALA A 339 -24.85 34.91 -6.25
CA ALA A 339 -23.49 34.54 -6.63
C ALA A 339 -22.92 33.51 -5.66
N PHE A 340 -21.97 32.69 -6.14
CA PHE A 340 -21.19 31.77 -5.31
C PHE A 340 -19.81 32.39 -5.01
N PRO A 341 -19.27 32.28 -3.78
CA PRO A 341 -18.00 32.91 -3.42
C PRO A 341 -16.81 32.30 -4.15
N GLY A 342 -15.75 33.08 -4.30
CA GLY A 342 -14.49 32.65 -4.92
C GLY A 342 -13.54 32.02 -3.92
N VAL A 343 -13.59 32.51 -2.67
CA VAL A 343 -12.98 31.86 -1.51
C VAL A 343 -14.07 31.50 -0.51
N LEU A 344 -14.15 30.24 -0.11
CA LEU A 344 -15.14 29.74 0.86
C LEU A 344 -14.45 29.13 2.08
N TYR A 345 -14.87 29.54 3.27
CA TYR A 345 -14.53 28.86 4.52
C TYR A 345 -15.80 28.32 5.18
N ASP A 346 -15.83 27.04 5.57
CA ASP A 346 -17.01 26.51 6.24
C ASP A 346 -17.25 27.15 7.62
N GLY A 347 -16.19 27.39 8.40
CA GLY A 347 -16.26 27.87 9.79
C GLY A 347 -16.93 26.92 10.79
N LEU A 348 -17.30 25.69 10.40
CA LEU A 348 -18.08 24.78 11.25
C LEU A 348 -17.22 24.25 12.42
N GLY A 349 -16.02 23.75 12.12
CA GLY A 349 -15.10 23.27 13.14
C GLY A 349 -14.66 24.37 14.12
N GLU A 350 -14.40 25.59 13.63
CA GLU A 350 -14.06 26.75 14.47
C GLU A 350 -15.21 27.10 15.43
N MET A 351 -16.43 27.20 14.93
CA MET A 351 -17.62 27.48 15.74
C MET A 351 -17.83 26.41 16.83
N LEU A 352 -17.75 25.12 16.46
CA LEU A 352 -17.91 23.99 17.41
C LEU A 352 -16.82 23.97 18.48
N SER A 353 -15.59 24.37 18.12
CA SER A 353 -14.47 24.48 19.05
C SER A 353 -14.68 25.63 20.03
N ASN A 354 -15.08 26.80 19.52
CA ASN A 354 -15.22 28.03 20.31
C ASN A 354 -16.41 28.03 21.25
N ASN A 355 -17.54 27.45 20.85
CA ASN A 355 -18.74 27.37 21.68
C ASN A 355 -18.71 26.21 22.71
N GLY A 356 -17.67 25.37 22.66
CA GLY A 356 -17.45 24.24 23.56
C GLY A 356 -18.21 22.95 23.19
N THR A 357 -18.95 22.93 22.09
CA THR A 357 -19.67 21.74 21.61
C THR A 357 -18.70 20.61 21.26
N ALA A 358 -17.59 20.90 20.58
CA ALA A 358 -16.60 19.87 20.24
C ALA A 358 -16.00 19.20 21.48
N ALA A 359 -15.71 19.98 22.53
CA ALA A 359 -15.25 19.46 23.82
C ALA A 359 -16.33 18.62 24.53
N TYR A 360 -17.60 19.06 24.48
CA TYR A 360 -18.74 18.28 25.02
C TYR A 360 -18.90 16.92 24.33
N LEU A 361 -18.64 16.87 23.02
CA LEU A 361 -18.71 15.66 22.20
C LEU A 361 -17.46 14.78 22.28
N GLY A 362 -16.43 15.18 23.04
CA GLY A 362 -15.21 14.40 23.22
C GLY A 362 -14.23 14.47 22.03
N LEU A 363 -14.39 15.44 21.13
CA LEU A 363 -13.61 15.54 19.88
C LEU A 363 -12.18 16.06 20.07
N GLN A 364 -11.75 16.32 21.31
CA GLN A 364 -10.42 16.84 21.67
C GLN A 364 -9.99 18.13 20.92
N GLU A 365 -10.96 18.90 20.44
CA GLU A 365 -10.76 20.22 19.85
C GLU A 365 -10.66 21.28 20.95
N MET A 366 -9.64 22.14 20.84
CA MET A 366 -9.48 23.29 21.73
C MET A 366 -10.13 24.53 21.12
N PRO A 367 -10.70 25.45 21.92
CA PRO A 367 -11.10 26.76 21.41
C PRO A 367 -9.93 27.42 20.68
N PHE A 368 -10.24 28.19 19.62
CA PHE A 368 -9.24 28.95 18.89
C PHE A 368 -8.54 29.94 19.84
N ALA A 369 -7.27 30.18 19.58
CA ALA A 369 -6.42 31.01 20.41
C ALA A 369 -6.93 32.45 20.43
N ALA A 370 -7.03 33.04 21.63
CA ALA A 370 -7.54 34.39 21.79
C ALA A 370 -6.64 35.48 21.15
N ASP A 371 -5.39 35.14 20.84
CA ASP A 371 -4.46 36.00 20.10
C ASP A 371 -4.58 35.85 18.56
N GLY A 372 -5.40 34.90 18.09
CA GLY A 372 -5.67 34.65 16.68
C GLY A 372 -4.61 33.83 15.95
N SER A 373 -3.64 33.24 16.67
CA SER A 373 -2.53 32.48 16.09
C SER A 373 -2.92 31.21 15.32
N ASP A 374 -4.16 30.74 15.47
CA ASP A 374 -4.70 29.58 14.77
C ASP A 374 -5.90 29.91 13.86
N ASN A 375 -6.17 31.19 13.62
CA ASN A 375 -7.24 31.64 12.73
C ASN A 375 -7.02 31.28 11.25
N VAL A 376 -8.13 31.22 10.51
CA VAL A 376 -8.13 31.29 9.04
C VAL A 376 -8.11 32.77 8.61
N CYS A 377 -7.03 33.19 7.98
CA CYS A 377 -6.75 34.56 7.58
C CYS A 377 -6.57 34.71 6.08
N ALA A 378 -6.89 35.89 5.56
CA ALA A 378 -6.66 36.25 4.19
C ALA A 378 -6.38 37.75 4.01
N SER A 379 -5.51 38.11 3.07
CA SER A 379 -5.20 39.50 2.68
C SER A 379 -4.75 39.59 1.23
N ASP A 380 -4.95 40.73 0.56
CA ASP A 380 -4.30 41.03 -0.74
C ASP A 380 -4.56 40.01 -1.89
N ASN A 381 -5.70 39.31 -1.89
CA ASN A 381 -6.06 38.28 -2.91
C ASN A 381 -6.79 38.84 -4.15
N GLY A 382 -6.64 40.14 -4.42
CA GLY A 382 -7.37 40.84 -5.49
C GLY A 382 -8.87 41.02 -5.23
N ASP A 383 -9.64 41.30 -6.29
CA ASP A 383 -11.09 41.59 -6.24
C ASP A 383 -11.96 40.32 -6.10
N VAL A 384 -11.52 39.34 -5.30
CA VAL A 384 -12.24 38.09 -5.06
C VAL A 384 -13.31 38.23 -3.99
N SER A 385 -14.42 37.53 -4.16
CA SER A 385 -15.51 37.47 -3.18
C SER A 385 -15.30 36.35 -2.18
N PHE A 386 -15.65 36.62 -0.93
CA PHE A 386 -15.46 35.73 0.21
C PHE A 386 -16.80 35.25 0.77
N GLY A 387 -16.84 33.99 1.19
CA GLY A 387 -17.98 33.40 1.86
C GLY A 387 -17.59 32.67 3.14
N ARG A 388 -18.49 32.67 4.12
CA ARG A 388 -18.36 31.87 5.35
C ARG A 388 -19.71 31.25 5.73
N LEU A 389 -19.75 29.92 5.93
CA LEU A 389 -21.02 29.24 6.24
C LEU A 389 -21.45 29.39 7.70
N TYR A 390 -20.52 29.23 8.64
CA TYR A 390 -20.78 29.27 10.08
C TYR A 390 -19.87 30.28 10.78
N ALA A 391 -20.43 31.32 11.42
CA ALA A 391 -19.67 32.20 12.30
C ALA A 391 -19.64 31.72 13.75
N ASN A 392 -18.68 32.22 14.53
CA ASN A 392 -18.44 31.82 15.92
C ASN A 392 -19.61 32.11 16.88
N GLU A 393 -20.46 33.06 16.54
CA GLU A 393 -21.63 33.45 17.33
C GLU A 393 -22.88 32.60 17.05
N ASN A 394 -22.81 31.68 16.07
CA ASN A 394 -23.90 30.78 15.76
C ASN A 394 -24.09 29.74 16.88
N THR A 395 -25.33 29.59 17.33
CA THR A 395 -25.74 28.67 18.38
C THR A 395 -26.51 27.45 17.85
N ASP A 396 -26.82 27.40 16.56
CA ASP A 396 -27.58 26.32 15.91
C ASP A 396 -26.83 25.77 14.70
N ILE A 397 -26.20 24.61 14.89
CA ILE A 397 -25.42 23.90 13.86
C ILE A 397 -26.25 23.52 12.62
N SER A 398 -27.59 23.48 12.74
CA SER A 398 -28.48 23.07 11.65
C SER A 398 -28.83 24.21 10.69
N ILE A 399 -28.47 25.45 11.03
CA ILE A 399 -28.79 26.64 10.24
C ILE A 399 -27.50 27.38 9.88
N PRO A 400 -27.00 27.26 8.63
CA PRO A 400 -25.85 28.04 8.18
C PRO A 400 -26.23 29.53 8.02
N GLU A 401 -25.28 30.42 8.29
CA GLU A 401 -25.45 31.88 8.16
C GLU A 401 -25.23 32.38 6.73
N VAL A 402 -24.43 31.66 5.93
CA VAL A 402 -24.18 31.95 4.51
C VAL A 402 -23.69 33.40 4.32
N LEU A 403 -22.66 33.81 5.07
CA LEU A 403 -22.08 35.14 4.99
C LEU A 403 -21.38 35.33 3.64
N TYR A 404 -21.49 36.52 3.06
CA TYR A 404 -20.91 36.84 1.75
C TYR A 404 -20.42 38.27 1.67
N GLU A 405 -19.21 38.45 1.13
CA GLU A 405 -18.62 39.74 0.79
C GLU A 405 -18.19 39.72 -0.67
N LYS A 406 -18.67 40.67 -1.48
CA LYS A 406 -18.32 40.76 -2.91
C LYS A 406 -16.83 41.00 -3.14
N THR A 407 -16.21 41.72 -2.20
CA THR A 407 -14.77 41.98 -2.07
C THR A 407 -14.47 41.94 -0.59
N GLN A 408 -13.31 41.45 -0.19
CA GLN A 408 -12.95 41.32 1.24
C GLN A 408 -13.07 42.66 1.99
N ASP A 409 -13.79 42.67 3.11
CA ASP A 409 -13.82 43.77 4.08
C ASP A 409 -13.56 43.24 5.49
N LYS A 410 -14.30 42.22 5.93
CA LYS A 410 -14.22 41.69 7.29
C LYS A 410 -14.00 40.19 7.35
N LEU A 411 -14.54 39.42 6.40
CA LEU A 411 -14.42 37.96 6.44
C LEU A 411 -12.95 37.56 6.31
N MET A 412 -12.47 36.83 7.32
CA MET A 412 -11.09 36.34 7.43
C MET A 412 -10.03 37.46 7.34
N SER A 413 -10.40 38.72 7.58
CA SER A 413 -9.49 39.87 7.48
C SER A 413 -8.54 39.91 8.68
N CYS A 414 -7.48 39.11 8.61
CA CYS A 414 -6.38 39.04 9.55
C CYS A 414 -5.11 38.58 8.80
N ALA A 415 -3.99 38.45 9.50
CA ALA A 415 -2.73 37.95 8.93
C ALA A 415 -2.15 36.87 9.85
N GLN A 416 -1.46 35.91 9.26
CA GLN A 416 -0.63 34.96 10.00
C GLN A 416 0.86 35.20 9.72
N VAL A 417 1.69 34.53 10.51
CA VAL A 417 3.13 34.45 10.24
C VAL A 417 3.36 33.43 9.12
N SER A 418 4.18 33.81 8.14
CA SER A 418 4.57 32.89 7.08
C SER A 418 5.22 31.63 7.64
N LEU A 419 4.91 30.51 7.00
CA LEU A 419 5.42 29.21 7.38
C LEU A 419 6.90 29.08 6.97
N PRO A 420 7.68 28.28 7.70
CA PRO A 420 9.08 28.07 7.38
C PRO A 420 9.27 27.41 6.01
N VAL A 421 10.42 27.66 5.39
CA VAL A 421 10.78 27.05 4.12
C VAL A 421 11.08 25.56 4.29
N HIS A 422 10.51 24.74 3.41
CA HIS A 422 10.67 23.28 3.43
C HIS A 422 11.69 22.82 2.39
N THR A 423 12.62 21.97 2.83
CA THR A 423 13.72 21.48 2.02
C THR A 423 13.83 19.97 2.08
N VAL A 424 14.39 19.39 1.03
CA VAL A 424 14.61 17.96 0.83
C VAL A 424 16.10 17.67 0.90
N THR A 425 16.49 16.66 1.66
CA THR A 425 17.87 16.17 1.69
C THR A 425 18.00 14.91 0.84
N PHE A 426 18.93 14.90 -0.11
CA PHE A 426 19.28 13.72 -0.90
C PHE A 426 20.80 13.49 -0.84
N GLY A 427 21.23 12.43 -0.16
CA GLY A 427 22.64 12.28 0.21
C GLY A 427 23.16 13.50 0.96
N ASP A 428 24.24 14.12 0.44
CA ASP A 428 24.83 15.34 1.01
C ASP A 428 24.24 16.65 0.42
N GLN A 429 23.25 16.54 -0.47
CA GLN A 429 22.66 17.67 -1.18
C GLN A 429 21.33 18.07 -0.56
N ILE A 430 21.04 19.37 -0.57
CA ILE A 430 19.77 19.93 -0.13
C ILE A 430 19.11 20.62 -1.33
N PHE A 431 17.82 20.37 -1.51
CA PHE A 431 16.99 20.92 -2.56
C PHE A 431 15.81 21.67 -1.92
N GLY A 432 15.36 22.74 -2.56
CA GLY A 432 14.22 23.56 -2.12
C GLY A 432 14.42 25.04 -2.38
N CYS A 433 13.33 25.77 -2.14
CA CYS A 433 13.24 27.21 -2.31
C CYS A 433 14.37 27.92 -1.53
N GLY A 434 15.13 28.79 -2.20
CA GLY A 434 16.21 29.58 -1.57
C GLY A 434 17.48 28.77 -1.27
N VAL A 435 17.51 27.50 -1.66
CA VAL A 435 18.68 26.63 -1.55
C VAL A 435 19.28 26.35 -2.93
N ASP A 436 18.51 25.72 -3.82
CA ASP A 436 18.97 25.37 -5.17
C ASP A 436 18.22 26.10 -6.30
N ASP A 437 17.17 26.86 -5.96
CA ASP A 437 16.54 27.89 -6.79
C ASP A 437 16.24 29.17 -5.99
N ASP A 438 16.11 30.30 -6.69
CA ASP A 438 15.87 31.64 -6.11
C ASP A 438 14.56 32.19 -6.67
N VAL A 439 13.44 31.72 -6.10
CA VAL A 439 12.08 32.11 -6.49
C VAL A 439 11.45 33.03 -5.44
N GLU A 440 10.49 33.85 -5.85
CA GLU A 440 9.75 34.70 -4.92
C GLU A 440 8.96 33.83 -3.93
N GLY A 441 9.01 34.12 -2.62
CA GLY A 441 8.42 33.27 -1.57
C GLY A 441 9.39 32.40 -0.76
N CYS A 442 10.69 32.42 -1.11
CA CYS A 442 11.73 31.71 -0.35
C CYS A 442 12.23 32.46 0.90
N ASP A 443 11.67 33.62 1.22
CA ASP A 443 12.11 34.51 2.32
C ASP A 443 11.47 34.18 3.68
N GLY A 444 10.65 33.12 3.75
CA GLY A 444 9.87 32.64 4.91
C GLY A 444 10.65 32.19 6.16
N GLY A 445 11.87 32.65 6.39
CA GLY A 445 12.62 32.37 7.63
C GLY A 445 13.27 30.98 7.67
N ASN A 446 13.41 30.40 8.87
CA ASN A 446 14.25 29.21 9.14
C ASN A 446 13.98 28.05 8.16
N LEU A 447 15.05 27.47 7.61
CA LEU A 447 14.97 26.26 6.79
C LEU A 447 14.60 25.05 7.67
N VAL A 448 13.56 24.33 7.29
CA VAL A 448 13.18 23.04 7.87
C VAL A 448 13.48 21.96 6.83
N GLY A 449 14.43 21.07 7.14
CA GLY A 449 14.85 19.98 6.25
C GLY A 449 15.03 18.68 7.00
N GLY A 450 14.75 17.57 6.33
CA GLY A 450 14.87 16.24 6.90
C GLY A 450 16.32 15.78 6.96
N GLY A 451 16.84 15.56 8.17
CA GLY A 451 18.06 14.77 8.40
C GLY A 451 17.69 13.30 8.63
N GLY A 452 17.17 12.63 7.61
CA GLY A 452 16.67 11.26 7.74
C GLY A 452 17.79 10.23 7.55
N SER A 453 18.00 9.37 8.55
CA SER A 453 18.83 8.16 8.47
C SER A 453 17.92 6.94 8.27
N ILE A 454 17.79 6.45 7.04
CA ILE A 454 17.29 5.08 6.81
C ILE A 454 18.51 4.20 6.54
N GLY A 455 18.75 3.23 7.43
CA GLY A 455 19.76 2.16 7.36
C GLY A 455 21.20 2.63 7.18
N GLU A 456 22.01 2.68 8.24
CA GLU A 456 23.46 2.96 8.13
C GLU A 456 24.31 1.74 7.74
N ASP A 457 23.75 0.53 7.77
CA ASP A 457 24.51 -0.70 7.60
C ASP A 457 24.59 -1.15 6.14
N GLU A 458 25.81 -1.38 5.65
CA GLU A 458 26.07 -2.18 4.44
C GLU A 458 26.03 -3.66 4.84
N GLY A 459 24.86 -4.29 4.74
CA GLY A 459 24.67 -5.73 4.92
C GLY A 459 24.02 -6.36 3.68
N GLY A 460 24.10 -7.69 3.57
CA GLY A 460 23.57 -8.48 2.45
C GLY A 460 24.64 -9.16 1.60
N LEU A 461 24.25 -10.13 0.77
CA LEU A 461 25.17 -10.67 -0.24
C LEU A 461 25.33 -9.65 -1.37
N ILE A 462 26.58 -9.35 -1.73
CA ILE A 462 26.86 -8.51 -2.90
C ILE A 462 26.46 -9.29 -4.16
N GLY A 463 25.29 -8.97 -4.72
CA GLY A 463 24.77 -9.60 -5.94
C GLY A 463 24.36 -11.05 -5.68
N ASP A 464 25.03 -12.00 -6.33
CA ASP A 464 24.80 -13.43 -6.09
C ASP A 464 25.76 -14.07 -5.09
N GLY A 465 26.61 -13.26 -4.44
CA GLY A 465 27.66 -13.78 -3.56
C GLY A 465 28.74 -14.56 -4.33
N ASP A 466 29.38 -15.53 -3.65
CA ASP A 466 30.49 -16.30 -4.23
C ASP A 466 30.01 -17.51 -5.04
N LEU A 467 29.71 -17.28 -6.32
CA LEU A 467 29.28 -18.32 -7.25
C LEU A 467 30.30 -19.46 -7.44
N ALA A 468 31.57 -19.31 -7.02
CA ALA A 468 32.54 -20.39 -7.08
C ALA A 468 32.19 -21.56 -6.14
N LEU A 469 31.35 -21.30 -5.12
CA LEU A 469 30.82 -22.26 -4.16
C LEU A 469 29.67 -23.11 -4.73
N CYS A 470 29.09 -22.73 -5.86
CA CYS A 470 27.95 -23.42 -6.48
C CYS A 470 28.39 -24.68 -7.21
N LYS A 471 28.79 -25.68 -6.43
CA LYS A 471 29.23 -27.00 -6.86
C LYS A 471 28.79 -28.03 -5.84
N ALA A 472 27.92 -28.96 -6.25
CA ALA A 472 27.56 -30.09 -5.42
C ALA A 472 28.75 -31.05 -5.26
N GLU A 473 29.31 -31.15 -4.05
CA GLU A 473 30.37 -32.09 -3.72
C GLU A 473 29.97 -33.00 -2.54
N GLY A 474 30.08 -34.32 -2.74
CA GLY A 474 29.77 -35.31 -1.70
C GLY A 474 28.27 -35.56 -1.48
N ASN A 475 27.91 -36.01 -0.29
CA ASN A 475 26.53 -36.43 0.07
C ASN A 475 25.86 -35.50 1.10
N ASN A 476 26.46 -34.34 1.37
CA ASN A 476 25.96 -33.37 2.34
C ASN A 476 25.50 -32.09 1.62
N ALA A 477 24.56 -31.37 2.23
CA ALA A 477 24.18 -30.05 1.79
C ALA A 477 25.39 -29.11 1.75
N SER A 478 25.47 -28.29 0.70
CA SER A 478 26.53 -27.31 0.48
C SER A 478 26.30 -26.08 1.37
N TRP A 479 26.53 -26.20 2.68
CA TRP A 479 26.25 -25.15 3.67
C TRP A 479 26.95 -23.82 3.38
N GLU A 480 28.20 -23.85 2.89
CA GLU A 480 28.89 -22.61 2.51
C GLU A 480 28.20 -21.91 1.33
N ALA A 481 27.76 -22.67 0.33
CA ALA A 481 27.01 -22.11 -0.80
C ALA A 481 25.68 -21.53 -0.33
N LEU A 482 24.92 -22.24 0.51
CA LEU A 482 23.65 -21.75 1.07
C LEU A 482 23.83 -20.41 1.78
N LEU A 483 24.88 -20.27 2.59
CA LEU A 483 25.16 -19.07 3.37
C LEU A 483 25.74 -17.91 2.55
N LYS A 484 26.43 -18.18 1.44
CA LYS A 484 27.27 -17.18 0.76
C LYS A 484 27.02 -17.01 -0.74
N ALA A 485 26.09 -17.76 -1.34
CA ALA A 485 25.82 -17.70 -2.76
C ALA A 485 24.34 -17.94 -3.09
N ASN A 486 23.84 -17.23 -4.10
CA ASN A 486 22.58 -17.50 -4.78
C ASN A 486 22.88 -18.35 -6.02
N CYS A 487 22.86 -19.68 -5.87
CA CYS A 487 23.36 -20.58 -6.90
C CYS A 487 22.41 -20.68 -8.10
N PRO A 488 22.93 -20.72 -9.34
CA PRO A 488 22.09 -20.80 -10.53
C PRO A 488 21.23 -22.05 -10.58
N ASN A 489 21.73 -23.21 -10.11
CA ASN A 489 20.97 -24.45 -10.08
C ASN A 489 20.66 -24.86 -8.64
N LEU A 490 19.46 -25.41 -8.44
CA LEU A 490 19.04 -25.93 -7.14
C LEU A 490 19.94 -27.08 -6.68
N SER A 491 20.35 -27.93 -7.62
CA SER A 491 21.24 -29.07 -7.33
C SER A 491 22.60 -28.66 -6.76
N ASP A 492 23.09 -27.44 -7.01
CA ASP A 492 24.38 -26.95 -6.50
C ASP A 492 24.42 -26.90 -4.96
N TYR A 493 23.26 -26.78 -4.31
CA TYR A 493 23.14 -26.82 -2.86
C TYR A 493 23.12 -28.24 -2.27
N ASN A 494 22.98 -29.27 -3.10
CA ASN A 494 22.99 -30.68 -2.70
C ASN A 494 22.02 -31.00 -1.54
N LEU A 495 20.83 -30.39 -1.55
CA LEU A 495 19.81 -30.56 -0.48
C LEU A 495 19.09 -31.91 -0.54
N PHE A 496 18.98 -32.52 -1.72
CA PHE A 496 18.28 -33.78 -1.97
C PHE A 496 19.25 -34.86 -2.44
N ALA A 497 19.07 -36.12 -1.99
CA ALA A 497 19.91 -37.22 -2.45
C ALA A 497 19.75 -37.51 -3.95
N ASP A 498 18.55 -37.30 -4.49
CA ASP A 498 18.30 -37.26 -5.92
C ASP A 498 17.73 -35.87 -6.27
N ALA A 499 18.48 -35.10 -7.05
CA ALA A 499 18.06 -33.78 -7.51
C ALA A 499 16.76 -33.81 -8.35
N LYS A 500 16.31 -34.97 -8.81
CA LYS A 500 15.05 -35.16 -9.55
C LYS A 500 13.87 -35.54 -8.67
N ASN A 501 14.12 -35.93 -7.42
CA ASN A 501 13.10 -36.35 -6.48
C ASN A 501 13.21 -35.51 -5.19
N PRO A 502 12.62 -34.31 -5.18
CA PRO A 502 12.67 -33.43 -4.02
C PRO A 502 11.77 -33.88 -2.86
N ASP A 503 11.13 -35.06 -2.93
CA ASP A 503 10.30 -35.66 -1.86
C ASP A 503 10.96 -36.90 -1.21
N ASP A 504 12.17 -37.29 -1.62
CA ASP A 504 12.84 -38.47 -1.06
C ASP A 504 14.26 -38.17 -0.59
N ALA A 505 14.64 -38.83 0.51
CA ALA A 505 15.98 -38.85 1.10
C ALA A 505 16.72 -37.49 1.09
N PRO A 506 16.27 -36.48 1.86
CA PRO A 506 17.00 -35.22 1.98
C PRO A 506 18.39 -35.45 2.58
N ASN A 507 19.40 -34.74 2.06
CA ASN A 507 20.76 -34.78 2.59
C ASN A 507 20.84 -34.05 3.94
N SER A 508 21.92 -34.27 4.70
CA SER A 508 22.23 -33.53 5.94
C SER A 508 21.08 -33.40 6.95
N GLY A 509 20.21 -34.42 7.05
CA GLY A 509 19.19 -34.50 8.08
C GLY A 509 17.99 -33.58 7.90
N GLY A 510 17.69 -33.14 6.68
CA GLY A 510 16.46 -32.40 6.38
C GLY A 510 15.22 -33.18 6.86
N ILE A 511 14.28 -32.49 7.52
CA ILE A 511 13.09 -33.12 8.09
C ILE A 511 11.86 -32.69 7.29
N PRO A 512 11.08 -33.64 6.72
CA PRO A 512 9.84 -33.30 6.03
C PRO A 512 8.80 -32.78 7.02
N TYR A 513 7.97 -31.85 6.58
CA TYR A 513 6.85 -31.38 7.38
C TYR A 513 5.69 -30.93 6.51
N ASP A 514 4.50 -30.86 7.11
CA ASP A 514 3.29 -30.40 6.46
C ASP A 514 2.44 -29.56 7.41
N LEU A 515 1.54 -28.77 6.85
CA LEU A 515 0.65 -27.88 7.61
C LEU A 515 -0.72 -28.54 7.80
N ASN A 516 -1.43 -28.20 8.87
CA ASN A 516 -2.83 -28.63 9.05
C ASN A 516 -3.71 -28.12 7.91
N THR A 517 -3.59 -26.84 7.59
CA THR A 517 -4.24 -26.16 6.47
C THR A 517 -3.16 -25.40 5.70
N PRO A 518 -2.85 -25.78 4.45
CA PRO A 518 -1.81 -25.12 3.67
C PRO A 518 -2.32 -23.82 3.03
N LEU A 519 -1.41 -22.89 2.77
CA LEU A 519 -1.66 -21.76 1.86
C LEU A 519 -2.05 -22.30 0.47
N PHE A 520 -3.11 -21.77 -0.12
CA PHE A 520 -3.59 -22.14 -1.44
C PHE A 520 -2.69 -21.56 -2.54
N THR A 521 -2.36 -22.37 -3.55
CA THR A 521 -1.55 -21.96 -4.70
C THR A 521 -1.98 -22.80 -5.90
N ASP A 522 -3.04 -22.40 -6.59
CA ASP A 522 -3.52 -23.03 -7.82
C ASP A 522 -3.62 -24.56 -7.76
N TYR A 523 -4.16 -25.09 -6.64
CA TYR A 523 -4.30 -26.52 -6.36
C TYR A 523 -2.99 -27.34 -6.31
N SER A 524 -1.83 -26.70 -6.34
CA SER A 524 -0.53 -27.37 -6.23
C SER A 524 -0.30 -28.02 -4.86
N SER A 525 0.22 -29.25 -4.92
CA SER A 525 0.82 -29.97 -3.79
C SER A 525 2.12 -29.27 -3.37
N LYS A 526 2.47 -29.38 -2.08
CA LYS A 526 3.62 -28.67 -1.49
C LYS A 526 4.45 -29.63 -0.65
N TYR A 527 5.64 -29.97 -1.12
CA TYR A 527 6.61 -30.80 -0.42
C TYR A 527 7.58 -29.90 0.33
N ARG A 528 7.69 -30.07 1.66
CA ARG A 528 8.46 -29.15 2.50
C ARG A 528 9.46 -29.87 3.37
N TYR A 529 10.62 -29.24 3.50
CA TYR A 529 11.70 -29.69 4.37
C TYR A 529 12.24 -28.52 5.17
N VAL A 530 12.64 -28.81 6.41
CA VAL A 530 13.45 -27.92 7.23
C VAL A 530 14.84 -28.51 7.41
N PHE A 531 15.86 -27.70 7.15
CA PHE A 531 17.25 -28.02 7.41
C PHE A 531 17.76 -27.03 8.45
N VAL A 532 18.16 -27.53 9.63
CA VAL A 532 18.79 -26.71 10.67
C VAL A 532 20.26 -27.13 10.79
N PRO A 533 21.22 -26.20 10.85
CA PRO A 533 22.63 -26.55 10.94
C PRO A 533 22.93 -27.48 12.13
N GLU A 534 23.92 -28.36 11.97
CA GLU A 534 24.28 -29.34 13.00
C GLU A 534 24.58 -28.67 14.35
N GLY A 535 23.91 -29.13 15.40
CA GLY A 535 24.06 -28.61 16.76
C GLY A 535 23.28 -27.32 17.06
N GLN A 536 22.63 -26.71 16.08
CA GLN A 536 21.76 -25.54 16.26
C GLN A 536 20.30 -25.94 16.49
N LYS A 537 19.51 -25.03 17.06
CA LYS A 537 18.10 -25.27 17.41
C LYS A 537 17.27 -24.03 17.18
N ALA A 538 16.05 -24.22 16.71
CA ALA A 538 15.02 -23.19 16.72
C ALA A 538 14.39 -23.07 18.12
N ASP A 539 13.93 -21.86 18.45
CA ASP A 539 13.14 -21.58 19.65
C ASP A 539 11.65 -21.62 19.35
N TYR A 540 10.89 -22.19 20.28
CA TYR A 540 9.43 -22.26 20.20
C TYR A 540 8.81 -20.86 20.23
N SER A 541 7.87 -20.60 19.31
CA SER A 541 7.02 -19.43 19.30
C SER A 541 5.55 -19.85 19.33
N ALA A 542 4.77 -19.27 20.25
CA ALA A 542 3.34 -19.58 20.39
C ALA A 542 2.49 -18.91 19.30
N MET A 543 2.81 -17.66 18.96
CA MET A 543 1.99 -16.81 18.10
C MET A 543 2.57 -16.65 16.70
N GLU A 544 3.89 -16.66 16.56
CA GLU A 544 4.59 -16.41 15.29
C GLU A 544 5.20 -17.70 14.73
N SER A 545 5.91 -17.57 13.60
CA SER A 545 6.79 -18.64 13.14
C SER A 545 7.79 -19.01 14.24
N LEU A 546 8.21 -20.28 14.28
CA LEU A 546 9.33 -20.68 15.12
C LEU A 546 10.55 -19.80 14.79
N ASP A 547 11.34 -19.50 15.82
CA ASP A 547 12.52 -18.65 15.69
C ASP A 547 13.72 -19.52 15.34
N PHE A 548 14.11 -19.51 14.06
CA PHE A 548 15.15 -20.40 13.56
C PHE A 548 16.53 -19.75 13.63
N PRO A 549 17.60 -20.53 13.90
CA PRO A 549 18.96 -20.02 13.91
C PRO A 549 19.46 -19.72 12.49
N VAL A 550 20.48 -18.85 12.39
CA VAL A 550 21.23 -18.61 11.15
C VAL A 550 21.74 -19.94 10.58
N GLY A 551 21.66 -20.07 9.25
CA GLY A 551 21.94 -21.26 8.46
C GLY A 551 20.74 -22.16 8.23
N THR A 552 19.59 -21.86 8.82
CA THR A 552 18.36 -22.63 8.55
C THR A 552 17.91 -22.47 7.10
N VAL A 553 17.48 -23.57 6.47
CA VAL A 553 16.86 -23.56 5.14
C VAL A 553 15.47 -24.17 5.23
N LEU A 554 14.47 -23.42 4.81
CA LEU A 554 13.11 -23.92 4.58
C LEU A 554 12.93 -24.13 3.08
N VAL A 555 12.64 -25.36 2.70
CA VAL A 555 12.46 -25.74 1.29
C VAL A 555 10.98 -26.00 1.05
N LYS A 556 10.45 -25.49 -0.06
CA LYS A 556 9.09 -25.77 -0.50
C LYS A 556 9.06 -26.01 -2.01
N THR A 557 8.83 -27.24 -2.40
CA THR A 557 8.62 -27.63 -3.81
C THR A 557 7.13 -27.69 -4.12
N PHE A 558 6.72 -26.99 -5.18
CA PHE A 558 5.35 -26.98 -5.68
C PHE A 558 5.24 -27.91 -6.87
N ALA A 559 4.30 -28.84 -6.77
CA ALA A 559 4.02 -29.82 -7.81
C ALA A 559 2.53 -29.77 -8.17
N LEU A 560 2.24 -29.71 -9.46
CA LEU A 560 0.88 -29.56 -9.96
C LEU A 560 0.33 -30.92 -10.39
N PRO A 561 -0.72 -31.46 -9.73
CA PRO A 561 -1.35 -32.68 -10.18
C PRO A 561 -2.04 -32.47 -11.53
N ALA A 562 -2.03 -33.51 -12.37
CA ALA A 562 -2.90 -33.52 -13.55
C ALA A 562 -4.39 -33.55 -13.15
N ASP A 563 -4.70 -34.16 -12.02
CA ASP A 563 -6.04 -34.28 -11.42
C ASP A 563 -5.93 -34.22 -9.90
N THR A 564 -6.61 -33.28 -9.25
CA THR A 564 -6.51 -33.08 -7.79
C THR A 564 -6.98 -34.29 -6.97
N SER A 565 -7.74 -35.22 -7.58
CA SER A 565 -8.11 -36.50 -6.95
C SER A 565 -6.98 -37.53 -6.92
N LYS A 566 -5.86 -37.28 -7.62
CA LYS A 566 -4.70 -38.17 -7.76
C LYS A 566 -3.40 -37.42 -7.44
N ARG A 567 -3.19 -37.16 -6.14
CA ARG A 567 -1.98 -36.50 -5.63
C ARG A 567 -0.82 -37.49 -5.42
N GLY A 568 0.38 -36.94 -5.26
CA GLY A 568 1.63 -37.68 -5.10
C GLY A 568 2.54 -37.50 -6.30
N LEU A 569 3.86 -37.42 -6.05
CA LEU A 569 4.85 -36.94 -7.03
C LEU A 569 4.80 -37.68 -8.38
N ASP A 570 4.50 -38.98 -8.37
CA ASP A 570 4.33 -39.81 -9.58
C ASP A 570 3.18 -39.35 -10.51
N ASN A 571 2.23 -38.57 -10.00
CA ASN A 571 1.05 -38.05 -10.71
C ASN A 571 1.11 -36.53 -10.92
N GLU A 572 2.22 -35.88 -10.57
CA GLU A 572 2.34 -34.42 -10.51
C GLU A 572 3.51 -33.91 -11.37
N ASP A 573 3.35 -32.71 -11.92
CA ASP A 573 4.41 -31.98 -12.62
C ASP A 573 5.14 -31.05 -11.66
N LEU A 574 6.46 -31.21 -11.49
CA LEU A 574 7.26 -30.27 -10.69
C LEU A 574 7.28 -28.90 -11.37
N VAL A 575 6.84 -27.86 -10.67
CA VAL A 575 6.72 -26.51 -11.24
C VAL A 575 7.86 -25.63 -10.74
N GLU A 576 8.01 -25.51 -9.43
CA GLU A 576 9.01 -24.65 -8.80
C GLU A 576 9.46 -25.19 -7.44
N THR A 577 10.62 -24.72 -6.97
CA THR A 577 11.09 -24.90 -5.61
C THR A 577 11.50 -23.54 -5.04
N ARG A 578 10.96 -23.16 -3.89
CA ARG A 578 11.38 -21.95 -3.17
C ARG A 578 12.22 -22.33 -1.97
N LEU A 579 13.39 -21.70 -1.86
CA LEU A 579 14.22 -21.74 -0.66
C LEU A 579 14.01 -20.47 0.15
N LEU A 580 13.77 -20.58 1.45
CA LEU A 580 14.01 -19.51 2.40
C LEU A 580 15.27 -19.87 3.18
N ILE A 581 16.31 -19.05 3.07
CA ILE A 581 17.61 -19.29 3.69
C ILE A 581 17.84 -18.20 4.74
N HIS A 582 18.00 -18.60 6.00
CA HIS A 582 18.36 -17.68 7.08
C HIS A 582 19.87 -17.48 7.08
N ARG A 583 20.35 -16.30 6.68
CA ARG A 583 21.75 -15.90 6.69
C ARG A 583 22.02 -15.00 7.89
N GLU A 584 23.29 -14.66 8.14
CA GLU A 584 23.64 -13.70 9.20
C GLU A 584 22.98 -12.34 9.00
N THR A 585 22.66 -12.00 7.75
CA THR A 585 21.99 -10.76 7.41
C THR A 585 20.48 -10.91 7.63
N GLY A 586 19.84 -11.96 7.13
CA GLY A 586 18.41 -12.19 7.32
C GLY A 586 17.88 -13.34 6.50
N TRP A 587 16.55 -13.41 6.32
CA TRP A 587 15.92 -14.44 5.50
C TRP A 587 15.86 -14.05 4.03
N THR A 588 16.60 -14.76 3.18
CA THR A 588 16.54 -14.59 1.73
C THR A 588 15.59 -15.60 1.09
N ALA A 589 14.77 -15.17 0.14
CA ALA A 589 13.90 -16.04 -0.66
C ALA A 589 14.44 -16.26 -2.07
N LEU A 590 14.65 -17.51 -2.46
CA LEU A 590 15.15 -17.90 -3.79
C LEU A 590 14.14 -18.81 -4.51
N PRO A 591 13.43 -18.30 -5.54
CA PRO A 591 12.55 -19.10 -6.38
C PRO A 591 13.33 -19.81 -7.50
N TYR A 592 13.14 -21.12 -7.63
CA TYR A 592 13.73 -21.95 -8.69
C TYR A 592 12.63 -22.56 -9.56
N VAL A 593 12.80 -22.53 -10.88
CA VAL A 593 11.86 -23.10 -11.85
C VAL A 593 12.44 -24.39 -12.41
N TRP A 594 11.65 -25.48 -12.36
CA TRP A 594 12.07 -26.77 -12.88
C TRP A 594 12.18 -26.77 -14.40
N ASN A 595 13.27 -27.31 -14.93
CA ASN A 595 13.44 -27.46 -16.38
C ASN A 595 12.44 -28.47 -16.98
N ALA A 596 12.31 -28.47 -18.30
CA ALA A 596 11.36 -29.33 -19.01
C ALA A 596 11.63 -30.82 -18.76
N GLU A 597 12.90 -31.21 -18.61
CA GLU A 597 13.33 -32.58 -18.35
C GLU A 597 13.14 -33.03 -16.89
N LYS A 598 12.75 -32.12 -16.00
CA LYS A 598 12.64 -32.34 -14.54
C LYS A 598 13.92 -32.92 -13.94
N ALA A 599 15.05 -32.50 -14.49
CA ALA A 599 16.37 -32.95 -14.07
C ALA A 599 16.98 -32.05 -12.99
N ASP A 600 16.58 -30.78 -12.96
CA ASP A 600 17.03 -29.76 -12.02
C ASP A 600 16.08 -28.54 -12.08
N ALA A 601 16.28 -27.57 -11.20
CA ALA A 601 15.60 -26.29 -11.21
C ALA A 601 16.60 -25.13 -11.26
N VAL A 602 16.26 -24.07 -11.99
CA VAL A 602 17.11 -22.90 -12.24
C VAL A 602 16.57 -21.69 -11.50
N LEU A 603 17.45 -20.91 -10.87
CA LEU A 603 17.09 -19.69 -10.15
C LEU A 603 16.39 -18.71 -11.09
N ALA A 604 15.15 -18.35 -10.75
CA ALA A 604 14.29 -17.48 -11.55
C ALA A 604 14.01 -16.19 -10.76
N LYS A 605 15.01 -15.31 -10.66
CA LYS A 605 14.94 -14.12 -9.78
C LYS A 605 13.73 -13.24 -10.07
N ALA A 606 13.47 -12.96 -11.34
CA ALA A 606 12.30 -12.19 -11.81
C ALA A 606 10.97 -12.97 -11.75
N GLY A 607 10.98 -14.20 -11.24
CA GLY A 607 9.87 -15.12 -11.29
C GLY A 607 9.74 -15.75 -12.67
N ALA A 608 8.60 -16.41 -12.90
CA ALA A 608 8.27 -17.00 -14.19
C ALA A 608 6.75 -17.15 -14.34
N ILE A 609 6.28 -17.12 -15.59
CA ILE A 609 4.90 -17.45 -15.91
C ILE A 609 4.90 -18.72 -16.76
N GLN A 610 4.08 -19.69 -16.38
CA GLN A 610 3.96 -20.96 -17.10
C GLN A 610 2.49 -21.27 -17.36
N ALA A 611 2.13 -21.49 -18.62
CA ALA A 611 0.81 -22.02 -18.95
C ALA A 611 0.66 -23.43 -18.36
N LYS A 612 -0.37 -23.63 -17.55
CA LYS A 612 -0.64 -24.88 -16.83
C LYS A 612 -2.11 -25.28 -16.97
N LYS A 613 -2.36 -26.55 -16.65
CA LYS A 613 -3.68 -27.17 -16.65
C LYS A 613 -3.83 -28.06 -15.43
N VAL A 614 -5.00 -28.03 -14.81
CA VAL A 614 -5.39 -28.97 -13.74
C VAL A 614 -6.82 -29.45 -13.95
N MET A 615 -7.08 -30.73 -13.70
CA MET A 615 -8.42 -31.27 -13.57
C MET A 615 -8.83 -31.21 -12.09
N HIS A 616 -9.97 -30.59 -11.80
CA HIS A 616 -10.50 -30.48 -10.44
C HIS A 616 -12.01 -30.73 -10.47
N ASN A 617 -12.51 -31.66 -9.67
CA ASN A 617 -13.94 -32.03 -9.61
C ASN A 617 -14.60 -32.32 -10.98
N GLY A 618 -13.82 -32.84 -11.94
CA GLY A 618 -14.26 -33.17 -13.29
C GLY A 618 -14.25 -31.99 -14.27
N GLU A 619 -13.81 -30.81 -13.84
CA GLU A 619 -13.60 -29.62 -14.67
C GLU A 619 -12.11 -29.42 -14.99
N SER A 620 -11.80 -29.15 -16.26
CA SER A 620 -10.45 -28.81 -16.70
C SER A 620 -10.28 -27.29 -16.65
N MET A 621 -9.31 -26.83 -15.87
CA MET A 621 -8.95 -25.41 -15.76
C MET A 621 -7.59 -25.17 -16.43
N ASP A 622 -7.57 -24.28 -17.43
CA ASP A 622 -6.37 -23.73 -18.06
C ASP A 622 -6.05 -22.38 -17.40
N PHE A 623 -4.80 -22.14 -17.03
CA PHE A 623 -4.39 -20.91 -16.35
C PHE A 623 -2.88 -20.66 -16.48
N ASP A 624 -2.47 -19.43 -16.22
CA ASP A 624 -1.06 -19.06 -16.13
C ASP A 624 -0.59 -19.18 -14.68
N TYR A 625 0.25 -20.18 -14.41
CA TYR A 625 0.91 -20.34 -13.11
C TYR A 625 2.01 -19.30 -12.95
N VAL A 626 1.92 -18.48 -11.91
CA VAL A 626 2.88 -17.42 -11.63
C VAL A 626 3.80 -17.83 -10.50
N VAL A 627 5.07 -18.02 -10.83
CA VAL A 627 6.18 -18.14 -9.87
C VAL A 627 6.59 -16.72 -9.46
N PRO A 628 6.43 -16.33 -8.19
CA PRO A 628 6.80 -15.00 -7.72
C PRO A 628 8.29 -14.73 -7.87
N SER A 629 8.62 -13.48 -8.19
CA SER A 629 9.99 -12.98 -8.13
C SER A 629 10.51 -12.91 -6.69
N MET A 630 11.83 -12.77 -6.52
CA MET A 630 12.45 -12.54 -5.20
C MET A 630 11.82 -11.35 -4.47
N ASN A 631 11.56 -10.25 -5.19
CA ASN A 631 10.94 -9.07 -4.61
C ASN A 631 9.45 -9.30 -4.27
N GLN A 632 8.72 -10.04 -5.11
CA GLN A 632 7.33 -10.41 -4.81
C GLN A 632 7.21 -11.33 -3.58
N CYS A 633 8.22 -12.16 -3.28
CA CYS A 633 8.22 -12.95 -2.05
C CYS A 633 8.10 -12.06 -0.81
N LYS A 634 8.72 -10.87 -0.79
CA LYS A 634 8.65 -9.95 0.36
C LYS A 634 7.28 -9.35 0.59
N GLN A 635 6.47 -9.18 -0.46
CA GLN A 635 5.12 -8.63 -0.31
C GLN A 635 4.28 -9.43 0.70
N CYS A 636 4.48 -10.75 0.76
CA CYS A 636 3.84 -11.61 1.76
C CYS A 636 4.69 -11.83 3.03
N HIS A 637 6.01 -11.78 2.91
CA HIS A 637 6.94 -12.17 3.97
C HIS A 637 7.50 -10.99 4.79
N GLN A 638 7.07 -9.77 4.49
CA GLN A 638 7.42 -8.57 5.22
C GLN A 638 6.72 -8.51 6.59
N PHE A 639 7.49 -8.22 7.63
CA PHE A 639 7.02 -7.99 8.99
C PHE A 639 7.75 -6.77 9.56
N LYS A 640 6.99 -5.76 9.99
CA LYS A 640 7.51 -4.52 10.57
C LYS A 640 7.28 -4.50 12.09
N PRO A 641 8.30 -4.75 12.93
CA PRO A 641 8.12 -4.91 14.37
C PRO A 641 7.54 -3.67 15.08
N ASP A 642 7.88 -2.47 14.59
CA ASP A 642 7.40 -1.18 15.08
C ASP A 642 7.55 -0.11 13.99
N ALA A 643 6.99 1.07 14.19
CA ALA A 643 6.93 2.14 13.18
C ALA A 643 8.31 2.65 12.71
N ASP A 644 9.32 2.57 13.57
CA ASP A 644 10.65 3.13 13.35
C ASP A 644 11.66 2.08 12.86
N SER A 645 11.34 0.80 13.02
CA SER A 645 12.18 -0.32 12.57
C SER A 645 12.01 -0.60 11.06
N PRO A 646 13.09 -1.01 10.37
CA PRO A 646 12.97 -1.52 9.02
C PRO A 646 12.09 -2.78 9.00
N ALA A 647 11.37 -2.96 7.90
CA ALA A 647 10.71 -4.22 7.60
C ALA A 647 11.73 -5.37 7.58
N LYS A 648 11.32 -6.54 8.07
CA LYS A 648 12.14 -7.75 8.07
C LYS A 648 11.42 -8.87 7.34
N PHE A 649 12.17 -9.72 6.67
CA PHE A 649 11.62 -10.93 6.05
C PHE A 649 11.46 -12.04 7.10
N VAL A 650 10.26 -12.61 7.21
CA VAL A 650 9.97 -13.70 8.16
C VAL A 650 9.25 -14.88 7.49
N PRO A 651 9.49 -16.14 7.90
CA PRO A 651 8.70 -17.27 7.44
C PRO A 651 7.23 -17.18 7.87
N ILE A 652 6.31 -17.70 7.04
CA ILE A 652 4.87 -17.66 7.31
C ILE A 652 4.36 -18.99 7.89
N GLY A 653 4.70 -20.11 7.25
CA GLY A 653 4.07 -21.42 7.51
C GLY A 653 4.48 -22.15 8.79
N PRO A 654 5.76 -22.16 9.22
CA PRO A 654 6.22 -22.91 10.40
C PRO A 654 5.76 -22.34 11.74
N LYS A 655 4.46 -22.19 11.93
CA LYS A 655 3.84 -21.76 13.20
C LYS A 655 3.41 -23.00 13.98
N ALA A 656 3.60 -23.01 15.29
CA ALA A 656 3.27 -24.15 16.14
C ALA A 656 1.85 -24.70 15.90
N ARG A 657 0.87 -23.81 15.78
CA ARG A 657 -0.54 -24.15 15.53
C ARG A 657 -0.85 -24.83 14.20
N LEU A 658 0.00 -24.61 13.19
CA LEU A 658 -0.11 -25.22 11.86
C LEU A 658 0.68 -26.53 11.77
N LEU A 659 1.59 -26.78 12.72
CA LEU A 659 2.42 -27.99 12.79
C LEU A 659 1.91 -29.02 13.80
N ASN A 660 0.99 -28.63 14.69
CA ASN A 660 0.47 -29.48 15.76
C ASN A 660 -0.47 -30.59 15.24
N LYS A 661 0.10 -31.55 14.51
CA LYS A 661 -0.52 -32.79 14.03
C LYS A 661 0.51 -33.91 13.97
N ASP A 662 0.03 -35.15 13.93
CA ASP A 662 0.87 -36.30 13.64
C ASP A 662 1.26 -36.34 12.16
N PHE A 663 2.52 -36.65 11.88
CA PHE A 663 3.06 -36.86 10.55
C PHE A 663 3.70 -38.25 10.44
N ALA A 664 3.51 -38.89 9.29
CA ALA A 664 4.05 -40.22 9.01
C ALA A 664 5.49 -40.11 8.49
N TYR A 665 6.47 -40.24 9.38
CA TYR A 665 7.88 -40.31 9.02
C TYR A 665 8.29 -41.72 8.61
N SER A 666 9.44 -41.85 7.96
CA SER A 666 10.03 -43.13 7.54
C SER A 666 10.29 -44.09 8.70
N ASP A 667 10.47 -43.57 9.92
CA ASP A 667 10.71 -44.31 11.17
C ASP A 667 9.47 -44.42 12.08
N GLY A 668 8.31 -43.92 11.65
CA GLY A 668 7.03 -44.02 12.37
C GLY A 668 6.22 -42.72 12.39
N SER A 669 5.00 -42.78 12.92
CA SER A 669 4.14 -41.61 13.10
C SER A 669 4.48 -40.86 14.39
N MET A 670 4.63 -39.54 14.31
CA MET A 670 4.88 -38.68 15.48
C MET A 670 4.34 -37.27 15.24
N ASN A 671 3.93 -36.58 16.30
CA ASN A 671 3.63 -35.16 16.24
C ASN A 671 4.85 -34.37 15.76
N GLN A 672 4.66 -33.46 14.80
CA GLN A 672 5.78 -32.78 14.14
C GLN A 672 6.65 -31.94 15.09
N LEU A 673 6.04 -31.24 16.06
CA LEU A 673 6.78 -30.44 17.04
C LEU A 673 7.62 -31.34 17.96
N LEU A 674 7.07 -32.48 18.38
CA LEU A 674 7.80 -33.48 19.17
C LEU A 674 8.90 -34.16 18.34
N LYS A 675 8.67 -34.40 17.05
CA LYS A 675 9.69 -34.93 16.13
C LYS A 675 10.87 -33.96 16.01
N TRP A 676 10.59 -32.68 15.81
CA TRP A 676 11.63 -31.64 15.70
C TRP A 676 12.42 -31.50 16.99
N GLN A 677 11.74 -31.59 18.16
CA GLN A 677 12.41 -31.62 19.46
C GLN A 677 13.27 -32.86 19.65
N ALA A 678 12.78 -34.05 19.29
CA ALA A 678 13.50 -35.31 19.39
C ALA A 678 14.71 -35.40 18.43
N ALA A 679 14.59 -34.80 17.25
CA ALA A 679 15.68 -34.63 16.29
C ALA A 679 16.71 -33.57 16.72
N GLY A 680 16.43 -32.83 17.80
CA GLY A 680 17.33 -31.84 18.36
C GLY A 680 17.36 -30.52 17.62
N ILE A 681 16.39 -30.23 16.74
CA ILE A 681 16.32 -28.98 15.95
C ILE A 681 15.34 -27.94 16.51
N LEU A 682 14.56 -28.28 17.54
CA LEU A 682 13.61 -27.39 18.20
C LEU A 682 13.74 -27.52 19.73
N GLN A 683 13.64 -26.41 20.45
CA GLN A 683 13.61 -26.38 21.91
C GLN A 683 12.44 -25.54 22.44
N GLY A 684 12.14 -25.69 23.73
CA GLY A 684 11.09 -24.90 24.39
C GLY A 684 9.65 -25.33 24.09
N VAL A 685 9.42 -26.47 23.44
CA VAL A 685 8.07 -26.98 23.16
C VAL A 685 7.33 -27.25 24.49
N PRO A 686 6.18 -26.61 24.75
CA PRO A 686 5.38 -26.87 25.95
C PRO A 686 4.66 -28.21 25.84
N ASP A 687 3.78 -28.52 26.80
CA ASP A 687 2.90 -29.68 26.67
C ASP A 687 2.08 -29.56 25.38
N ILE A 688 2.13 -30.60 24.54
CA ILE A 688 1.50 -30.60 23.22
C ILE A 688 -0.02 -30.38 23.31
N ALA A 689 -0.63 -30.78 24.42
CA ALA A 689 -2.05 -30.58 24.69
C ALA A 689 -2.44 -29.12 24.96
N THR A 690 -1.47 -28.24 25.24
CA THR A 690 -1.71 -26.80 25.48
C THR A 690 -1.43 -25.93 24.26
N ILE A 691 -0.92 -26.52 23.17
CA ILE A 691 -0.63 -25.80 21.93
C ILE A 691 -1.91 -25.76 21.09
N ASP A 692 -2.33 -24.56 20.69
CA ASP A 692 -3.48 -24.40 19.78
C ASP A 692 -3.27 -25.24 18.50
N THR A 693 -4.35 -25.80 17.98
CA THR A 693 -4.33 -26.58 16.73
C THR A 693 -5.30 -25.97 15.74
N VAL A 694 -4.78 -25.56 14.58
CA VAL A 694 -5.64 -25.18 13.44
C VAL A 694 -6.33 -26.45 12.91
N PRO A 695 -7.67 -26.46 12.76
CA PRO A 695 -8.37 -27.57 12.12
C PRO A 695 -7.83 -27.79 10.70
N ALA A 696 -7.63 -29.04 10.32
CA ALA A 696 -7.23 -29.36 8.95
C ALA A 696 -8.36 -29.03 7.98
N TYR A 697 -8.01 -28.45 6.84
CA TYR A 697 -8.95 -28.13 5.77
C TYR A 697 -8.25 -28.28 4.41
N ASN A 698 -8.73 -29.23 3.61
CA ASN A 698 -8.18 -29.62 2.32
C ASN A 698 -9.28 -29.69 1.25
N ASP A 699 -8.86 -29.80 -0.01
CA ASP A 699 -9.77 -30.04 -1.14
C ASP A 699 -10.72 -31.22 -0.86
N GLY A 700 -12.02 -31.02 -1.04
CA GLY A 700 -13.08 -32.00 -0.75
C GLY A 700 -13.76 -31.83 0.61
N ASP A 701 -13.18 -31.06 1.54
CA ASP A 701 -13.74 -30.83 2.88
C ASP A 701 -14.94 -29.87 2.87
N GLU A 702 -15.18 -29.12 1.79
CA GLU A 702 -16.34 -28.25 1.59
C GLU A 702 -17.67 -29.00 1.74
N SER A 703 -17.68 -30.29 1.39
CA SER A 703 -18.84 -31.17 1.57
C SER A 703 -19.28 -31.36 3.03
N SER A 704 -18.38 -31.09 3.99
CA SER A 704 -18.61 -31.24 5.43
C SER A 704 -18.89 -29.92 6.15
N VAL A 705 -18.63 -28.78 5.52
CA VAL A 705 -18.66 -27.44 6.13
C VAL A 705 -20.01 -27.13 6.79
N SER A 706 -21.12 -27.45 6.14
CA SER A 706 -22.48 -27.21 6.67
C SER A 706 -22.80 -28.04 7.93
N SER A 707 -22.02 -29.09 8.21
CA SER A 707 -22.21 -29.96 9.38
C SER A 707 -21.40 -29.53 10.60
N LEU A 708 -20.48 -28.58 10.45
CA LEU A 708 -19.66 -28.05 11.54
C LEU A 708 -20.54 -27.30 12.55
N SER A 709 -20.19 -27.42 13.84
CA SER A 709 -20.71 -26.50 14.86
C SER A 709 -20.18 -25.08 14.63
N ASP A 710 -20.85 -24.05 15.16
CA ASP A 710 -20.39 -22.66 14.96
C ASP A 710 -18.95 -22.44 15.47
N ASP A 711 -18.59 -23.05 16.60
CA ASP A 711 -17.23 -23.00 17.16
C ASP A 711 -16.20 -23.68 16.24
N ALA A 712 -16.53 -24.86 15.70
CA ALA A 712 -15.64 -25.56 14.77
C ALA A 712 -15.49 -24.78 13.45
N LEU A 713 -16.59 -24.25 12.92
CA LEU A 713 -16.60 -23.43 11.70
C LEU A 713 -15.76 -22.17 11.87
N MET A 714 -15.92 -21.45 12.99
CA MET A 714 -15.11 -20.28 13.32
C MET A 714 -13.61 -20.60 13.39
N LYS A 715 -13.23 -21.70 14.05
CA LYS A 715 -11.82 -22.14 14.12
C LYS A 715 -11.27 -22.51 12.75
N THR A 716 -12.02 -23.24 11.93
CA THR A 716 -11.59 -23.62 10.58
C THR A 716 -11.45 -22.40 9.67
N ALA A 717 -12.44 -21.49 9.67
CA ALA A 717 -12.40 -20.26 8.88
C ALA A 717 -11.21 -19.37 9.27
N LYS A 718 -10.99 -19.13 10.56
CA LYS A 718 -9.83 -18.37 11.04
C LYS A 718 -8.51 -19.06 10.72
N GLY A 719 -8.44 -20.38 10.80
CA GLY A 719 -7.25 -21.14 10.42
C GLY A 719 -6.91 -20.99 8.93
N TYR A 720 -7.94 -21.02 8.08
CA TYR A 720 -7.81 -20.79 6.65
C TYR A 720 -7.36 -19.35 6.33
N LEU A 721 -7.96 -18.34 6.98
CA LEU A 721 -7.57 -16.94 6.82
C LEU A 721 -6.18 -16.64 7.40
N ASP A 722 -5.77 -17.30 8.48
CA ASP A 722 -4.45 -17.10 9.11
C ASP A 722 -3.30 -17.45 8.17
N ILE A 723 -3.40 -18.58 7.47
CA ILE A 723 -2.35 -19.02 6.56
C ILE A 723 -2.41 -18.32 5.20
N ASN A 724 -3.60 -17.95 4.72
CA ASN A 724 -3.77 -17.34 3.39
C ASN A 724 -3.72 -15.81 3.39
N CYS A 725 -4.06 -15.13 4.49
CA CYS A 725 -4.32 -13.68 4.48
C CYS A 725 -3.67 -12.91 5.65
N ALA A 726 -3.55 -13.51 6.84
CA ALA A 726 -3.16 -12.77 8.05
C ALA A 726 -1.71 -12.28 8.09
N HIS A 727 -0.83 -12.79 7.22
CA HIS A 727 0.53 -12.26 7.09
C HIS A 727 0.53 -10.83 6.49
N CYS A 728 -0.44 -10.51 5.64
CA CYS A 728 -0.67 -9.14 5.15
C CYS A 728 -1.62 -8.37 6.07
N HIS A 729 -2.72 -9.00 6.48
CA HIS A 729 -3.80 -8.40 7.27
C HIS A 729 -3.53 -8.57 8.78
N ARG A 730 -2.55 -7.80 9.25
CA ARG A 730 -2.11 -7.67 10.64
C ARG A 730 -1.44 -6.30 10.84
N PRO A 731 -1.29 -5.80 12.08
CA PRO A 731 -0.67 -4.50 12.33
C PRO A 731 0.74 -4.33 11.72
N GLU A 732 1.52 -5.41 11.69
CA GLU A 732 2.91 -5.41 11.22
C GLU A 732 3.05 -5.80 9.73
N GLY A 733 1.94 -6.09 9.05
CA GLY A 733 1.91 -6.63 7.69
C GLY A 733 1.76 -5.55 6.62
N ASN A 734 1.94 -5.92 5.35
CA ASN A 734 1.91 -4.97 4.24
C ASN A 734 0.53 -4.33 4.00
N ALA A 735 -0.55 -4.95 4.47
CA ALA A 735 -1.93 -4.43 4.38
C ALA A 735 -2.42 -3.86 5.72
N SER A 736 -1.51 -3.46 6.61
CA SER A 736 -1.85 -2.91 7.93
C SER A 736 -2.73 -1.66 7.85
N ASN A 737 -2.52 -0.83 6.83
CA ASN A 737 -3.29 0.38 6.56
C ASN A 737 -4.78 0.11 6.27
N THR A 738 -5.18 -1.12 5.96
CA THR A 738 -6.59 -1.44 5.76
C THR A 738 -7.35 -1.60 7.08
N GLY A 739 -6.64 -1.79 8.21
CA GLY A 739 -7.23 -2.05 9.52
C GLY A 739 -7.83 -3.45 9.70
N LEU A 740 -7.81 -4.31 8.67
CA LEU A 740 -8.28 -5.70 8.74
C LEU A 740 -7.21 -6.59 9.38
N LYS A 741 -7.60 -7.37 10.40
CA LYS A 741 -6.74 -8.23 11.22
C LYS A 741 -7.29 -9.66 11.24
N LEU A 742 -6.49 -10.62 10.79
CA LEU A 742 -6.94 -12.00 10.53
C LEU A 742 -6.15 -13.09 11.29
N GLU A 743 -5.34 -12.70 12.28
CA GLU A 743 -4.47 -13.63 13.01
C GLU A 743 -5.29 -14.68 13.78
N TYR A 744 -4.88 -15.95 13.72
CA TYR A 744 -5.63 -17.05 14.35
C TYR A 744 -5.85 -16.86 15.87
N TRP A 745 -4.86 -16.33 16.57
CA TRP A 745 -4.90 -16.17 18.03
C TRP A 745 -5.75 -14.97 18.49
N ARG A 746 -6.10 -14.05 17.59
CA ARG A 746 -6.92 -12.88 17.90
C ARG A 746 -8.37 -13.28 18.13
N ALA A 747 -9.04 -12.82 19.18
CA ALA A 747 -10.42 -13.22 19.40
C ALA A 747 -11.37 -12.50 18.42
N TYR A 748 -12.26 -13.23 17.76
CA TYR A 748 -13.22 -12.61 16.82
C TYR A 748 -14.09 -11.54 17.48
N ALA A 749 -14.41 -11.71 18.76
CA ALA A 749 -15.23 -10.79 19.53
C ALA A 749 -14.52 -9.47 19.92
N GLU A 750 -13.21 -9.35 19.69
CA GLU A 750 -12.49 -8.07 19.85
C GLU A 750 -13.14 -7.00 18.97
N ASP A 751 -13.34 -5.81 19.53
CA ASP A 751 -13.97 -4.66 18.87
C ASP A 751 -15.30 -5.01 18.18
N ALA A 752 -16.07 -5.92 18.78
CA ALA A 752 -17.32 -6.45 18.22
C ALA A 752 -17.18 -7.04 16.81
N GLY A 753 -15.98 -7.51 16.44
CA GLY A 753 -15.67 -8.07 15.12
C GLY A 753 -15.23 -7.05 14.08
N LEU A 754 -15.18 -5.74 14.41
CA LEU A 754 -14.80 -4.68 13.47
C LEU A 754 -13.38 -4.89 12.93
N SER A 755 -12.42 -5.19 13.82
CA SER A 755 -11.04 -5.52 13.44
C SER A 755 -10.95 -6.76 12.53
N HIS A 756 -11.95 -7.65 12.53
CA HIS A 756 -12.04 -8.82 11.63
C HIS A 756 -12.89 -8.56 10.37
N GLY A 757 -13.32 -7.32 10.14
CA GLY A 757 -14.06 -6.90 8.94
C GLY A 757 -15.58 -6.74 9.14
N THR A 758 -16.14 -7.04 10.31
CA THR A 758 -17.60 -6.92 10.55
C THR A 758 -18.05 -5.47 10.37
N CYS A 759 -18.91 -5.23 9.38
CA CYS A 759 -19.42 -3.90 9.01
C CYS A 759 -18.30 -2.85 8.86
N LYS A 760 -17.10 -3.28 8.50
CA LYS A 760 -15.96 -2.40 8.34
C LYS A 760 -15.91 -1.91 6.89
N SER A 761 -15.91 -0.59 6.69
CA SER A 761 -15.76 -0.01 5.35
C SER A 761 -14.39 -0.34 4.74
N PRO A 762 -14.32 -0.61 3.43
CA PRO A 762 -13.06 -0.88 2.75
C PRO A 762 -12.24 0.40 2.58
N VAL A 763 -10.91 0.27 2.69
CA VAL A 763 -9.95 1.35 2.38
C VAL A 763 -9.50 1.29 0.92
N ALA A 764 -9.45 0.09 0.33
CA ALA A 764 -8.80 -0.18 -0.96
C ALA A 764 -9.71 -0.95 -1.94
N TYR A 765 -11.02 -0.71 -1.91
CA TYR A 765 -11.99 -1.29 -2.86
C TYR A 765 -12.85 -0.17 -3.45
N GLY A 766 -12.51 0.28 -4.66
CA GLY A 766 -13.20 1.37 -5.36
C GLY A 766 -14.14 0.93 -6.50
N GLY A 767 -14.13 -0.36 -6.87
CA GLY A 767 -14.66 -0.84 -8.16
C GLY A 767 -16.05 -1.47 -8.17
N GLY A 768 -16.93 -1.23 -7.18
CA GLY A 768 -18.24 -1.89 -7.18
C GLY A 768 -19.26 -1.42 -6.13
N SER A 769 -20.37 -2.15 -6.03
CA SER A 769 -21.52 -1.80 -5.17
C SER A 769 -21.46 -2.36 -3.74
N LEU A 770 -20.35 -2.98 -3.34
CA LEU A 770 -20.18 -3.59 -2.02
C LEU A 770 -19.61 -2.57 -1.04
N GLY A 771 -20.22 -2.41 0.14
CA GLY A 771 -19.87 -1.36 1.09
C GLY A 771 -19.03 -1.78 2.30
N PHE A 772 -18.90 -3.09 2.58
CA PHE A 772 -18.25 -3.58 3.79
C PHE A 772 -17.38 -4.82 3.55
N ASP A 773 -16.28 -4.94 4.31
CA ASP A 773 -15.37 -6.08 4.30
C ASP A 773 -16.15 -7.39 4.57
N ILE A 774 -17.00 -7.40 5.61
CA ILE A 774 -17.92 -8.49 5.95
C ILE A 774 -19.27 -7.93 6.38
N VAL A 775 -20.36 -8.43 5.79
CA VAL A 775 -21.74 -8.24 6.23
C VAL A 775 -22.23 -9.55 6.89
N PRO A 776 -22.37 -9.62 8.22
CA PRO A 776 -22.79 -10.85 8.89
C PRO A 776 -24.15 -11.35 8.39
N GLY A 777 -24.20 -12.62 7.99
CA GLY A 777 -25.38 -13.24 7.40
C GLY A 777 -25.50 -13.14 5.88
N SER A 778 -24.73 -12.25 5.23
CA SER A 778 -24.85 -11.95 3.79
C SER A 778 -23.48 -12.03 3.08
N PRO A 779 -22.96 -13.23 2.76
CA PRO A 779 -21.68 -13.37 2.04
C PRO A 779 -21.65 -12.67 0.69
N GLU A 780 -22.76 -12.64 -0.03
CA GLU A 780 -22.90 -11.98 -1.33
C GLU A 780 -22.77 -10.45 -1.24
N GLU A 781 -22.95 -9.87 -0.05
CA GLU A 781 -22.76 -8.44 0.22
C GLU A 781 -21.38 -8.16 0.85
N SER A 782 -20.54 -9.18 1.03
CA SER A 782 -19.25 -9.09 1.72
C SER A 782 -18.06 -9.06 0.76
N ILE A 783 -17.23 -8.01 0.86
CA ILE A 783 -16.05 -7.84 0.00
C ILE A 783 -15.06 -8.98 0.17
N LEU A 784 -14.82 -9.48 1.39
CA LEU A 784 -13.90 -10.59 1.63
C LEU A 784 -14.24 -11.83 0.80
N HIS A 785 -15.52 -12.21 0.75
CA HIS A 785 -15.99 -13.35 -0.02
C HIS A 785 -15.84 -13.10 -1.53
N PHE A 786 -16.28 -11.93 -2.01
CA PHE A 786 -16.14 -11.54 -3.42
C PHE A 786 -14.69 -11.58 -3.90
N ARG A 787 -13.76 -11.00 -3.12
CA ARG A 787 -12.33 -10.95 -3.45
C ARG A 787 -11.69 -12.33 -3.45
N MET A 788 -12.14 -13.25 -2.59
CA MET A 788 -11.68 -14.64 -2.62
C MET A 788 -12.19 -15.39 -3.85
N GLU A 789 -13.40 -15.08 -4.32
CA GLU A 789 -14.04 -15.77 -5.45
C GLU A 789 -13.51 -15.30 -6.81
N THR A 790 -13.33 -13.98 -6.99
CA THR A 790 -12.92 -13.39 -8.27
C THR A 790 -11.47 -13.71 -8.66
N ASN A 791 -11.23 -13.84 -9.96
CA ASN A 791 -9.87 -13.89 -10.54
C ASN A 791 -9.49 -12.58 -11.23
N ASN A 792 -10.37 -11.55 -11.19
CA ASN A 792 -10.04 -10.24 -11.70
C ASN A 792 -8.83 -9.69 -10.95
N PRO A 793 -7.69 -9.43 -11.60
CA PRO A 793 -6.44 -9.12 -10.90
C PRO A 793 -6.50 -7.92 -9.94
N GLY A 794 -7.32 -6.90 -10.23
CA GLY A 794 -7.50 -5.73 -9.34
C GLY A 794 -8.38 -5.98 -8.12
N ASP A 795 -9.17 -7.06 -8.13
CA ASP A 795 -10.10 -7.40 -7.05
C ASP A 795 -9.71 -8.67 -6.28
N ARG A 796 -8.94 -9.57 -6.89
CA ARG A 796 -8.69 -10.90 -6.32
C ARG A 796 -7.82 -10.82 -5.07
N MET A 797 -8.14 -11.68 -4.10
CA MET A 797 -7.34 -11.90 -2.90
C MET A 797 -7.08 -13.40 -2.66
N PRO A 798 -5.82 -13.78 -2.33
CA PRO A 798 -4.62 -12.96 -2.36
C PRO A 798 -4.25 -12.46 -3.78
N GLU A 799 -3.64 -11.26 -3.86
CA GLU A 799 -3.26 -10.62 -5.13
C GLU A 799 -2.19 -11.40 -5.91
N ILE A 800 -1.30 -12.07 -5.15
CA ILE A 800 -0.17 -12.85 -5.63
C ILE A 800 -0.20 -14.28 -5.06
N GLY A 801 0.41 -15.22 -5.78
CA GLY A 801 0.48 -16.63 -5.37
C GLY A 801 -0.74 -17.47 -5.73
N ARG A 802 -1.70 -16.91 -6.48
CA ARG A 802 -2.77 -17.64 -7.18
C ARG A 802 -3.19 -16.97 -8.48
N SER A 803 -3.65 -17.79 -9.41
CA SER A 803 -4.36 -17.43 -10.64
C SER A 803 -5.76 -18.07 -10.71
N LEU A 804 -6.02 -19.09 -9.89
CA LEU A 804 -7.31 -19.75 -9.75
C LEU A 804 -7.99 -19.37 -8.44
N SER A 805 -9.32 -19.53 -8.42
CA SER A 805 -10.11 -19.43 -7.20
C SER A 805 -10.13 -20.76 -6.46
N HIS A 806 -9.96 -20.72 -5.13
CA HIS A 806 -10.07 -21.91 -4.29
C HIS A 806 -11.53 -22.12 -3.90
N ALA A 807 -12.24 -22.98 -4.64
CA ALA A 807 -13.67 -23.19 -4.45
C ALA A 807 -14.02 -23.61 -3.01
N GLU A 808 -13.19 -24.45 -2.40
CA GLU A 808 -13.38 -24.95 -1.04
C GLU A 808 -13.17 -23.85 0.00
N GLY A 809 -12.11 -23.05 -0.15
CA GLY A 809 -11.88 -21.89 0.69
C GLY A 809 -13.02 -20.87 0.62
N VAL A 810 -13.53 -20.62 -0.59
CA VAL A 810 -14.70 -19.74 -0.82
C VAL A 810 -15.93 -20.31 -0.12
N ALA A 811 -16.20 -21.61 -0.25
CA ALA A 811 -17.33 -22.28 0.41
C ALA A 811 -17.24 -22.22 1.95
N LEU A 812 -16.05 -22.41 2.52
CA LEU A 812 -15.82 -22.28 3.96
C LEU A 812 -16.14 -20.87 4.47
N ILE A 813 -15.62 -19.85 3.80
CA ILE A 813 -15.83 -18.45 4.20
C ILE A 813 -17.27 -18.01 3.95
N ASN A 814 -17.91 -18.51 2.90
CA ASN A 814 -19.33 -18.30 2.64
C ASN A 814 -20.20 -18.81 3.80
N GLU A 815 -20.01 -20.06 4.23
CA GLU A 815 -20.78 -20.64 5.34
C GLU A 815 -20.46 -19.94 6.67
N TRP A 816 -19.19 -19.58 6.90
CA TRP A 816 -18.78 -18.83 8.07
C TRP A 816 -19.52 -17.49 8.16
N ILE A 817 -19.51 -16.68 7.09
CA ILE A 817 -20.19 -15.38 7.07
C ILE A 817 -21.69 -15.51 7.29
N LYS A 818 -22.35 -16.51 6.67
CA LYS A 818 -23.79 -16.80 6.87
C LYS A 818 -24.17 -17.02 8.33
N ARG A 819 -23.25 -17.57 9.12
CA ARG A 819 -23.49 -17.99 10.51
C ARG A 819 -22.85 -17.06 11.54
N LEU A 820 -22.25 -15.96 11.09
CA LEU A 820 -21.75 -14.93 12.00
C LEU A 820 -22.91 -14.31 12.82
N PRO A 821 -22.65 -13.89 14.07
CA PRO A 821 -23.62 -13.14 14.86
C PRO A 821 -24.09 -11.91 14.08
N SER A 822 -25.40 -11.67 14.04
CA SER A 822 -25.97 -10.54 13.30
C SER A 822 -25.42 -9.20 13.80
N ALA A 823 -25.03 -8.34 12.86
CA ALA A 823 -24.69 -6.94 13.11
C ALA A 823 -25.45 -6.06 12.11
N SER A 824 -25.75 -4.82 12.50
CA SER A 824 -26.41 -3.85 11.62
C SER A 824 -25.34 -2.98 10.98
N CYS A 825 -25.02 -3.25 9.71
CA CYS A 825 -24.12 -2.39 8.94
C CYS A 825 -24.94 -1.22 8.36
N SER A 826 -24.79 -0.03 8.91
CA SER A 826 -25.32 1.21 8.32
C SER A 826 -24.22 1.85 7.47
N SER A 827 -24.57 2.16 6.22
CA SER A 827 -23.73 2.97 5.33
C SER A 827 -23.70 4.41 5.78
#